data_AF-A0A7X7TD72-F1
#
_entry.id   AF-A0A7X7TD72-F1
#
_cell.length_a   1.000
_cell.length_b   1.000
_cell.length_c   1.000
_cell.angle_alpha   90.00
_cell.angle_beta   90.00
_cell.angle_gamma   90.00
#
_symmetry.space_group_name_H-M   'P 1'
#
loop_
_entity.id
_entity.type
_entity.pdbx_description
1 polymer ?
#
loop_
_entity_poly.entity_id
_entity_poly.type
_entity_poly.pdbx_seq_one_letter_code
_entity_poly.pdbx_strand_id
1 'polypeptide(L)'
;MGMRLWIITVIWLLGGLSWATNLAPNGGFEDGADNPAGWKMVGGMGHLESTGYTGRGISVTGTGQDNPYWAADATGIEVGKAYRLSFQAKTTGSGGNMICGLDHINRDYQPGSQWTRYTYIFTPKKDPRGCIIRLGQWQRNDKTFFDDVSLTEVTPIYNRMGSIELGGDESIRNGVYTFDPDFGYEGSNVSRPLAEFTCGFNSNRWTFGPGEWLVYRHRVGDVEQIEPTVRVNVGYYSSGQCIVECSGDGKDWKELGRIAKVETQSCSLPKEMSGKKDIRIRIRGSAASDPQGAGSFQIYGYTYLARLSQPVADAGGQTHFMEILKDSKGPIQVELLSCGSLIPDDNQIVRFRVRNTSAEKQLVRGSVLVPAGAPPLSHLLKMSFYSPHVVLPPNSEQAIEVKYDFRRIDSGFLQANIELCKQENATGDFIYSAATQFSIPALHAASYGYFGGENGPLTWWWCEGTYKVGRQRLAPMDPSKEAKGMGLMSRTPSPTVSACRGEFEPIQIVLRPTEPLKQVTVSVEGNDSIPTGTIKAHRVAYHYVHRTSDPTGCTGWWPDALPEWNEPVDLAANENQPIWVLVNIPRECKERSSQIQLKIRSVNQPEITIPIHVRVYDFEMPQRSHVESGFGISQGNIRRYHNLQTPEEERKVWDLYMQSFREHRIAPYHFAPYDPIGVKWVGLSWEGGRVVESNPASGSKCLMVEDNNTRAAINSSFTRLVPIEKGKMIHVQFKSRTQKAGQPYLVTLNTYDKNKQWISGHNIDLPQTGNGQWQSHNLRIVPSDRSPDAAFVRLTMWAAPYSDAGEATGTVWFDDVSLKVEGSDTEWITNGGFEESDSLTAELDFAAWDKQAERYLNRSDGFASFMLPL
;
A
#
# COMPACT_ATOMS: atom_id res chain seq x y z
N MET A 1 7.48 -5.64 -9.93
CA MET A 1 6.86 -4.40 -9.43
C MET A 1 7.96 -3.60 -8.75
N GLY A 2 8.59 -2.69 -9.51
CA GLY A 2 9.86 -2.06 -9.13
C GLY A 2 9.66 -0.97 -8.08
N MET A 3 10.12 -1.23 -6.86
CA MET A 3 10.22 -0.24 -5.79
C MET A 3 11.32 0.76 -6.17
N ARG A 4 10.97 1.88 -6.78
CA ARG A 4 11.90 3.01 -6.96
C ARG A 4 12.12 3.63 -5.58
N LEU A 5 13.25 3.31 -4.95
CA LEU A 5 13.78 4.08 -3.83
C LEU A 5 13.90 5.54 -4.31
N TRP A 6 13.23 6.46 -3.62
CA TRP A 6 13.39 7.88 -3.90
C TRP A 6 14.81 8.30 -3.52
N ILE A 7 15.50 8.83 -4.52
CA ILE A 7 16.85 9.39 -4.47
C ILE A 7 16.79 10.66 -3.62
N ILE A 8 17.45 10.65 -2.46
CA ILE A 8 17.60 11.84 -1.62
C ILE A 8 19.04 12.33 -1.77
N THR A 9 19.24 13.30 -2.68
CA THR A 9 20.46 14.11 -2.72
C THR A 9 20.23 15.34 -1.83
N VAL A 10 20.42 15.18 -0.52
CA VAL A 10 20.48 16.34 0.39
C VAL A 10 21.94 16.78 0.46
N ILE A 11 22.24 17.91 -0.17
CA ILE A 11 23.52 18.60 -0.04
C ILE A 11 23.49 19.35 1.29
N TRP A 12 24.34 18.95 2.22
CA TRP A 12 24.56 19.63 3.50
C TRP A 12 25.37 20.91 3.27
N LEU A 13 24.70 22.05 3.11
CA LEU A 13 25.34 23.37 3.23
C LEU A 13 25.30 23.80 4.70
N LEU A 14 26.28 23.34 5.49
CA LEU A 14 26.41 23.71 6.90
C LEU A 14 27.45 24.83 7.07
N GLY A 15 26.98 25.99 7.50
CA GLY A 15 27.81 27.00 8.14
C GLY A 15 28.11 26.59 9.59
N GLY A 16 29.37 26.28 9.89
CA GLY A 16 30.03 26.54 11.18
C GLY A 16 29.37 26.08 12.50
N LEU A 17 28.65 24.95 12.55
CA LEU A 17 28.17 24.35 13.81
C LEU A 17 29.05 23.14 14.19
N SER A 18 29.38 22.99 15.47
CA SER A 18 30.12 21.83 15.96
C SER A 18 29.30 20.57 15.70
N TRP A 19 29.87 19.63 14.96
CA TRP A 19 29.24 18.36 14.62
C TRP A 19 28.96 17.53 15.87
N ALA A 20 27.86 16.78 15.87
CA ALA A 20 27.63 15.72 16.84
C ALA A 20 28.86 14.79 16.89
N THR A 21 29.19 14.27 18.06
CA THR A 21 30.32 13.33 18.20
C THR A 21 30.02 12.07 17.41
N ASN A 22 30.75 11.87 16.31
CA ASN A 22 30.67 10.66 15.51
C ASN A 22 31.31 9.49 16.27
N LEU A 23 30.53 8.46 16.59
CA LEU A 23 30.99 7.25 17.27
C LEU A 23 31.63 6.24 16.32
N ALA A 24 31.46 6.41 15.00
CA ALA A 24 32.15 5.59 14.02
C ALA A 24 33.62 6.03 13.92
N PRO A 25 34.60 5.13 14.10
CA PRO A 25 36.01 5.50 13.98
C PRO A 25 36.32 5.84 12.52
N ASN A 26 37.10 6.91 12.27
CA ASN A 26 37.61 7.26 10.94
C ASN A 26 36.54 7.20 9.84
N GLY A 27 35.37 7.81 10.07
CA GLY A 27 34.20 7.68 9.19
C GLY A 27 34.38 8.24 7.77
N GLY A 28 35.31 9.19 7.59
CA GLY A 28 35.72 9.71 6.27
C GLY A 28 36.91 8.96 5.65
N PHE A 29 37.45 7.95 6.33
CA PHE A 29 38.52 7.08 5.82
C PHE A 29 39.84 7.79 5.45
N GLU A 30 40.07 8.97 6.00
CA GLU A 30 41.28 9.76 5.72
C GLU A 30 42.51 9.23 6.46
N ASP A 31 42.31 8.64 7.64
CA ASP A 31 43.40 8.11 8.46
C ASP A 31 43.79 6.67 8.08
N GLY A 32 45.08 6.39 8.07
CA GLY A 32 45.66 5.08 7.77
C GLY A 32 46.45 5.03 6.46
N ALA A 33 47.38 4.07 6.35
CA ALA A 33 48.21 3.88 5.16
C ALA A 33 47.44 3.09 4.08
N ASP A 34 47.75 1.80 3.93
CA ASP A 34 47.09 0.92 2.96
C ASP A 34 45.71 0.44 3.41
N ASN A 35 45.41 0.57 4.70
CA ASN A 35 44.12 0.19 5.30
C ASN A 35 43.56 1.34 6.15
N PRO A 36 42.23 1.50 6.20
CA PRO A 36 41.58 2.55 6.97
C PRO A 36 41.76 2.29 8.47
N ALA A 37 42.27 3.27 9.20
CA ALA A 37 42.48 3.14 10.64
C ALA A 37 41.16 2.80 11.35
N GLY A 38 41.16 1.81 12.24
CA GLY A 38 39.98 1.37 12.99
C GLY A 38 39.04 0.42 12.25
N TRP A 39 39.30 0.10 10.98
CA TRP A 39 38.48 -0.78 10.16
C TRP A 39 39.26 -2.02 9.71
N LYS A 40 38.59 -3.17 9.64
CA LYS A 40 39.17 -4.45 9.22
C LYS A 40 38.30 -5.12 8.17
N MET A 41 38.93 -5.62 7.11
CA MET A 41 38.24 -6.36 6.06
C MET A 41 37.97 -7.80 6.51
N VAL A 42 36.77 -8.31 6.24
CA VAL A 42 36.34 -9.67 6.55
C VAL A 42 35.78 -10.35 5.31
N GLY A 43 36.19 -11.59 5.06
CA GLY A 43 35.52 -12.51 4.13
C GLY A 43 35.71 -12.24 2.63
N GLY A 44 36.64 -11.35 2.22
CA GLY A 44 36.95 -11.13 0.80
C GLY A 44 37.89 -9.95 0.55
N MET A 45 37.78 -9.34 -0.65
CA MET A 45 38.66 -8.25 -1.08
C MET A 45 38.02 -6.88 -0.86
N GLY A 46 38.74 -6.01 -0.16
CA GLY A 46 38.38 -4.61 0.03
C GLY A 46 39.61 -3.72 -0.10
N HIS A 47 39.40 -2.47 -0.49
CA HIS A 47 40.48 -1.50 -0.69
C HIS A 47 40.12 -0.17 -0.05
N LEU A 48 41.16 0.54 0.40
CA LEU A 48 41.10 1.96 0.67
C LEU A 48 41.34 2.72 -0.64
N GLU A 49 40.28 3.33 -1.15
CA GLU A 49 40.26 4.05 -2.42
C GLU A 49 40.82 5.47 -2.26
N SER A 50 41.51 5.94 -3.30
CA SER A 50 41.99 7.33 -3.37
C SER A 50 40.89 8.34 -3.69
N THR A 51 39.68 7.88 -4.04
CA THR A 51 38.56 8.74 -4.42
C THR A 51 37.24 8.19 -3.89
N GLY A 52 36.76 8.81 -2.81
CA GLY A 52 35.44 8.62 -2.21
C GLY A 52 34.42 9.64 -2.70
N TYR A 53 33.40 9.85 -1.88
CA TYR A 53 32.45 10.97 -2.01
C TYR A 53 33.10 12.29 -1.58
N THR A 54 33.86 12.27 -0.48
CA THR A 54 34.64 13.37 0.09
C THR A 54 36.05 12.87 0.42
N GLY A 55 37.01 13.06 -0.50
CA GLY A 55 38.39 12.63 -0.26
C GLY A 55 38.61 11.15 -0.58
N ARG A 56 39.04 10.35 0.40
CA ARG A 56 39.23 8.89 0.31
C ARG A 56 37.90 8.18 0.57
N GLY A 57 37.87 6.87 0.38
CA GLY A 57 36.71 6.03 0.69
C GLY A 57 37.09 4.57 0.73
N ILE A 58 36.19 3.68 1.14
CA ILE A 58 36.45 2.23 1.12
C ILE A 58 35.64 1.55 0.04
N SER A 59 36.13 0.40 -0.44
CA SER A 59 35.38 -0.45 -1.34
C SER A 59 35.41 -1.91 -0.92
N VAL A 60 34.43 -2.65 -1.43
CA VAL A 60 34.31 -4.09 -1.30
C VAL A 60 33.99 -4.67 -2.68
N THR A 61 34.72 -5.73 -3.08
CA THR A 61 34.49 -6.45 -4.35
C THR A 61 34.00 -7.87 -4.04
N GLY A 62 32.98 -8.33 -4.77
CA GLY A 62 32.35 -9.62 -4.52
C GLY A 62 32.35 -10.50 -5.74
N THR A 63 32.15 -11.80 -5.48
CA THR A 63 32.18 -12.86 -6.48
C THR A 63 30.80 -13.39 -6.82
N GLY A 64 29.74 -12.84 -6.20
CA GLY A 64 28.34 -13.26 -6.38
C GLY A 64 27.92 -14.43 -5.48
N GLN A 65 28.84 -15.04 -4.74
CA GLN A 65 28.58 -16.15 -3.81
C GLN A 65 29.10 -15.87 -2.39
N ASP A 66 29.76 -14.73 -2.20
CA ASP A 66 30.40 -14.31 -0.95
C ASP A 66 29.66 -13.11 -0.31
N ASN A 67 30.03 -12.84 0.94
CA ASN A 67 29.46 -11.75 1.73
C ASN A 67 30.55 -10.89 2.40
N PRO A 68 31.48 -10.29 1.63
CA PRO A 68 32.60 -9.54 2.19
C PRO A 68 32.15 -8.19 2.79
N TYR A 69 32.83 -7.75 3.84
CA TYR A 69 32.54 -6.47 4.50
C TYR A 69 33.73 -5.88 5.28
N TRP A 70 33.70 -4.57 5.46
CA TRP A 70 34.51 -3.85 6.43
C TRP A 70 33.82 -3.82 7.79
N ALA A 71 34.59 -4.05 8.85
CA ALA A 71 34.15 -4.07 10.24
C ALA A 71 34.91 -3.05 11.08
N ALA A 72 34.20 -2.31 11.93
CA ALA A 72 34.76 -1.42 12.95
C ALA A 72 34.06 -1.64 14.30
N ASP A 73 34.76 -1.43 15.41
CA ASP A 73 34.15 -1.55 16.74
C ASP A 73 33.15 -0.40 16.98
N ALA A 74 31.91 -0.73 17.32
CA ALA A 74 30.88 0.26 17.66
C ALA A 74 31.01 0.68 19.14
N THR A 75 32.07 1.40 19.47
CA THR A 75 32.30 1.86 20.85
C THR A 75 31.38 3.02 21.23
N GLY A 76 30.93 3.08 22.49
CA GLY A 76 30.07 4.16 22.99
C GLY A 76 28.56 4.01 22.76
N ILE A 77 28.11 2.87 22.24
CA ILE A 77 26.67 2.55 22.19
C ILE A 77 26.17 2.00 23.53
N GLU A 78 24.99 2.45 23.97
CA GLU A 78 24.38 2.10 25.25
C GLU A 78 22.96 1.54 25.06
N VAL A 79 22.57 0.64 25.96
CA VAL A 79 21.21 0.08 26.01
C VAL A 79 20.21 1.18 26.34
N GLY A 80 19.05 1.17 25.67
CA GLY A 80 17.98 2.12 25.91
C GLY A 80 18.15 3.47 25.20
N LYS A 81 19.27 3.66 24.48
CA LYS A 81 19.47 4.79 23.56
C LYS A 81 19.17 4.38 22.12
N ALA A 82 18.98 5.38 21.26
CA ALA A 82 18.87 5.17 19.83
C ALA A 82 20.02 5.87 19.09
N TYR A 83 20.38 5.36 17.93
CA TYR A 83 21.49 5.82 17.13
C TYR A 83 21.10 5.90 15.66
N ARG A 84 21.60 6.89 14.95
CA ARG A 84 21.51 6.99 13.49
C ARG A 84 22.83 6.53 12.88
N LEU A 85 22.77 5.57 11.97
CA LEU A 85 23.87 5.25 11.06
C LEU A 85 23.59 5.92 9.71
N SER A 86 24.52 6.74 9.26
CA SER A 86 24.46 7.46 7.98
C SER A 86 25.75 7.24 7.19
N PHE A 87 25.65 7.05 5.88
CA PHE A 87 26.82 6.82 5.01
C PHE A 87 26.47 7.09 3.53
N GLN A 88 27.48 7.42 2.73
CA GLN A 88 27.38 7.48 1.27
C GLN A 88 27.73 6.13 0.68
N ALA A 89 26.98 5.69 -0.33
CA ALA A 89 27.35 4.51 -1.09
C ALA A 89 26.98 4.61 -2.57
N LYS A 90 27.75 3.89 -3.40
CA LYS A 90 27.45 3.62 -4.81
C LYS A 90 27.97 2.24 -5.21
N THR A 91 27.50 1.73 -6.34
CA THR A 91 27.95 0.45 -6.89
C THR A 91 28.28 0.54 -8.38
N THR A 92 29.05 -0.42 -8.91
CA THR A 92 29.36 -0.52 -10.34
C THR A 92 28.38 -1.38 -11.13
N GLY A 93 27.48 -2.11 -10.46
CA GLY A 93 26.58 -3.07 -11.10
C GLY A 93 25.28 -3.28 -10.33
N SER A 94 24.69 -4.47 -10.47
CA SER A 94 23.39 -4.82 -9.90
C SER A 94 23.33 -6.28 -9.47
N GLY A 95 22.38 -6.64 -8.61
CA GLY A 95 22.27 -7.99 -8.02
C GLY A 95 22.78 -8.03 -6.59
N GLY A 96 22.36 -9.02 -5.79
CA GLY A 96 22.65 -9.11 -4.35
C GLY A 96 22.18 -7.87 -3.57
N ASN A 97 22.65 -7.69 -2.33
CA ASN A 97 22.34 -6.51 -1.50
C ASN A 97 23.61 -5.87 -0.94
N MET A 98 23.56 -4.58 -0.65
CA MET A 98 24.49 -3.94 0.28
C MET A 98 24.02 -4.25 1.71
N ILE A 99 24.92 -4.70 2.58
CA ILE A 99 24.63 -4.98 3.99
C ILE A 99 25.29 -3.92 4.86
N CYS A 100 24.48 -3.14 5.56
CA CYS A 100 24.95 -2.02 6.36
C CYS A 100 24.29 -2.02 7.73
N GLY A 101 25.09 -1.85 8.78
CA GLY A 101 24.55 -1.73 10.12
C GLY A 101 25.40 -2.35 11.20
N LEU A 102 24.77 -2.71 12.31
CA LEU A 102 25.41 -3.59 13.27
C LEU A 102 25.33 -5.05 12.81
N ASP A 103 26.21 -5.89 13.34
CA ASP A 103 26.18 -7.35 13.14
C ASP A 103 24.79 -7.98 13.42
N HIS A 104 24.09 -7.51 14.44
CA HIS A 104 22.75 -7.97 14.83
C HIS A 104 21.60 -7.06 14.40
N ILE A 105 21.89 -5.84 13.93
CA ILE A 105 20.89 -4.87 13.49
C ILE A 105 21.32 -4.34 12.13
N ASN A 106 20.88 -5.04 11.09
CA ASN A 106 21.32 -4.84 9.72
C ASN A 106 20.22 -4.22 8.87
N ARG A 107 20.61 -3.48 7.85
CA ARG A 107 19.74 -3.04 6.78
C ARG A 107 20.33 -3.38 5.42
N ASP A 108 19.48 -3.99 4.60
CA ASP A 108 19.78 -4.36 3.23
C ASP A 108 19.36 -3.21 2.31
N TYR A 109 20.25 -2.82 1.41
CA TYR A 109 20.00 -1.74 0.45
C TYR A 109 20.33 -2.18 -0.98
N GLN A 110 19.63 -1.59 -1.95
CA GLN A 110 19.88 -1.76 -3.38
C GLN A 110 20.44 -0.45 -3.94
N PRO A 111 21.77 -0.23 -3.87
CA PRO A 111 22.34 1.03 -4.32
C PRO A 111 22.38 1.16 -5.85
N GLY A 112 22.33 2.40 -6.33
CA GLY A 112 22.57 2.76 -7.72
C GLY A 112 24.04 3.10 -8.01
N SER A 113 24.32 3.51 -9.24
CA SER A 113 25.66 3.90 -9.68
C SER A 113 26.12 5.29 -9.22
N GLN A 114 25.20 6.08 -8.68
CA GLN A 114 25.48 7.41 -8.14
C GLN A 114 25.67 7.35 -6.63
N TRP A 115 26.60 8.16 -6.11
CA TRP A 115 26.74 8.37 -4.67
C TRP A 115 25.40 8.82 -4.09
N THR A 116 24.87 8.02 -3.18
CA THR A 116 23.58 8.24 -2.54
C THR A 116 23.77 8.12 -1.03
N ARG A 117 23.14 9.03 -0.29
CA ARG A 117 23.12 8.97 1.18
C ARG A 117 22.12 7.92 1.62
N TYR A 118 22.56 7.01 2.47
CA TYR A 118 21.72 6.08 3.19
C TYR A 118 21.75 6.41 4.67
N THR A 119 20.59 6.30 5.32
CA THR A 119 20.44 6.51 6.75
C THR A 119 19.38 5.57 7.30
N TYR A 120 19.56 5.14 8.54
CA TYR A 120 18.49 4.60 9.35
C TYR A 120 18.81 4.75 10.83
N ILE A 121 17.77 4.62 11.65
CA ILE A 121 17.87 4.71 13.10
C ILE A 121 17.68 3.33 13.70
N PHE A 122 18.39 3.03 14.78
CA PHE A 122 18.22 1.78 15.51
C PHE A 122 18.45 1.96 17.01
N THR A 123 17.99 1.02 17.81
CA THR A 123 18.36 0.86 19.22
C THR A 123 19.05 -0.49 19.41
N PRO A 124 20.13 -0.61 20.20
CA PRO A 124 20.86 -1.86 20.35
C PRO A 124 20.12 -2.86 21.26
N LYS A 125 20.51 -4.14 21.15
CA LYS A 125 20.01 -5.21 22.03
C LYS A 125 20.46 -5.02 23.48
N LYS A 126 19.88 -5.79 24.41
CA LYS A 126 20.13 -5.70 25.86
C LYS A 126 21.60 -5.84 26.29
N ASP A 127 22.45 -6.45 25.48
CA ASP A 127 23.91 -6.47 25.67
C ASP A 127 24.62 -6.08 24.37
N PRO A 128 25.05 -4.82 24.22
CA PRO A 128 25.69 -4.31 23.00
C PRO A 128 27.21 -4.51 22.98
N ARG A 129 27.79 -5.15 24.00
CA ARG A 129 29.25 -5.31 24.08
C ARG A 129 29.76 -6.14 22.91
N GLY A 130 30.80 -5.64 22.26
CA GLY A 130 31.42 -6.30 21.10
C GLY A 130 30.64 -6.14 19.79
N CYS A 131 29.59 -5.32 19.74
CA CYS A 131 28.94 -4.96 18.48
C CYS A 131 29.92 -4.26 17.54
N ILE A 132 29.81 -4.61 16.26
CA ILE A 132 30.61 -4.02 15.18
C ILE A 132 29.70 -3.24 14.23
N ILE A 133 30.21 -2.15 13.67
CA ILE A 133 29.68 -1.51 12.47
C ILE A 133 30.16 -2.33 11.27
N ARG A 134 29.25 -2.71 10.40
CA ARG A 134 29.48 -3.48 9.18
C ARG A 134 29.05 -2.69 7.96
N LEU A 135 29.95 -2.56 6.99
CA LEU A 135 29.68 -2.01 5.66
C LEU A 135 30.20 -2.98 4.60
N GLY A 136 29.31 -3.57 3.83
CA GLY A 136 29.71 -4.52 2.80
C GLY A 136 28.56 -4.97 1.94
N GLN A 137 28.63 -6.21 1.49
CA GLN A 137 27.66 -6.74 0.55
C GLN A 137 27.33 -8.20 0.78
N TRP A 138 26.20 -8.62 0.23
CA TRP A 138 25.69 -9.98 0.25
C TRP A 138 25.42 -10.45 -1.17
N GLN A 139 26.15 -11.49 -1.62
CA GLN A 139 26.01 -12.15 -2.92
C GLN A 139 26.02 -11.19 -4.11
N ARG A 140 26.80 -10.12 -4.03
CA ARG A 140 27.04 -9.19 -5.14
C ARG A 140 28.24 -9.66 -5.96
N ASN A 141 28.17 -9.52 -7.28
CA ASN A 141 29.24 -9.85 -8.23
C ASN A 141 29.96 -8.61 -8.78
N ASP A 142 29.88 -7.50 -8.04
CA ASP A 142 30.42 -6.20 -8.43
C ASP A 142 31.15 -5.52 -7.27
N LYS A 143 31.51 -4.25 -7.48
CA LYS A 143 32.21 -3.43 -6.51
C LYS A 143 31.26 -2.40 -5.90
N THR A 144 31.25 -2.35 -4.57
CA THR A 144 30.49 -1.38 -3.77
C THR A 144 31.46 -0.43 -3.08
N PHE A 145 31.16 0.86 -3.10
CA PHE A 145 31.96 1.92 -2.48
C PHE A 145 31.18 2.55 -1.33
N PHE A 146 31.89 2.91 -0.26
CA PHE A 146 31.35 3.57 0.92
C PHE A 146 32.22 4.77 1.30
N ASP A 147 31.59 5.81 1.81
CA ASP A 147 32.26 7.00 2.35
C ASP A 147 31.36 7.75 3.35
N ASP A 148 31.92 8.72 4.07
CA ASP A 148 31.25 9.67 4.98
C ASP A 148 30.30 8.98 5.98
N VAL A 149 30.86 8.04 6.72
CA VAL A 149 30.16 7.22 7.71
C VAL A 149 30.03 7.96 9.03
N SER A 150 28.81 8.08 9.52
CA SER A 150 28.53 8.62 10.84
C SER A 150 27.61 7.72 11.67
N LEU A 151 27.96 7.56 12.94
CA LEU A 151 27.12 6.95 13.96
C LEU A 151 26.89 7.97 15.07
N THR A 152 25.67 8.50 15.18
CA THR A 152 25.33 9.57 16.13
C THR A 152 24.17 9.17 17.04
N GLU A 153 24.21 9.59 18.31
CA GLU A 153 23.11 9.38 19.26
C GLU A 153 21.90 10.22 18.84
N VAL A 154 20.71 9.60 18.84
CA VAL A 154 19.44 10.26 18.59
C VAL A 154 18.47 10.04 19.73
N THR A 155 17.72 11.08 20.07
CA THR A 155 16.67 11.03 21.10
C THR A 155 15.30 11.03 20.43
N PRO A 156 14.48 9.97 20.59
CA PRO A 156 13.12 9.98 20.09
C PRO A 156 12.23 10.89 20.97
N ILE A 157 11.52 11.82 20.33
CA ILE A 157 10.52 12.69 20.95
C ILE A 157 9.15 12.28 20.44
N TYR A 158 8.25 11.95 21.35
CA TYR A 158 6.92 11.44 21.02
C TYR A 158 5.86 12.54 21.04
N ASN A 159 4.74 12.31 20.33
CA ASN A 159 3.58 13.17 20.47
C ASN A 159 2.98 13.01 21.87
N ARG A 160 2.65 14.13 22.52
CA ARG A 160 2.16 14.16 23.90
C ARG A 160 0.83 14.89 24.00
N MET A 161 -0.14 14.26 24.63
CA MET A 161 -1.48 14.78 24.89
C MET A 161 -1.81 14.64 26.39
N GLY A 162 -1.59 15.70 27.15
CA GLY A 162 -1.67 15.63 28.61
C GLY A 162 -0.63 14.64 29.16
N SER A 163 -1.09 13.57 29.83
CA SER A 163 -0.26 12.50 30.37
C SER A 163 -0.05 11.31 29.41
N ILE A 164 -0.69 11.32 28.23
CA ILE A 164 -0.58 10.26 27.24
C ILE A 164 0.51 10.62 26.23
N GLU A 165 1.36 9.64 25.92
CA GLU A 165 2.39 9.74 24.88
C GLU A 165 2.18 8.65 23.85
N LEU A 166 2.32 8.99 22.56
CA LEU A 166 2.15 8.08 21.44
C LEU A 166 3.28 8.31 20.41
N GLY A 167 4.03 7.25 20.09
CA GLY A 167 4.98 7.22 18.99
C GLY A 167 4.32 6.99 17.63
N GLY A 168 5.07 7.15 16.54
CA GLY A 168 4.53 7.15 15.16
C GLY A 168 3.65 5.97 14.75
N ASP A 169 3.85 4.81 15.37
CA ASP A 169 3.11 3.58 15.08
C ASP A 169 1.89 3.35 15.99
N GLU A 170 1.54 4.35 16.80
CA GLU A 170 0.49 4.28 17.80
C GLU A 170 -0.69 5.20 17.46
N SER A 171 -1.89 4.78 17.80
CA SER A 171 -3.08 5.62 17.67
C SER A 171 -4.16 5.28 18.69
N ILE A 172 -5.02 6.26 18.96
CA ILE A 172 -6.27 6.09 19.69
C ILE A 172 -7.39 6.53 18.75
N ARG A 173 -8.31 5.62 18.44
CA ARG A 173 -9.46 5.88 17.58
C ARG A 173 -10.70 5.24 18.16
N ASN A 174 -11.77 6.01 18.34
CA ASN A 174 -13.05 5.53 18.88
C ASN A 174 -12.88 4.74 20.19
N GLY A 175 -12.01 5.22 21.08
CA GLY A 175 -11.71 4.57 22.36
C GLY A 175 -10.89 3.28 22.27
N VAL A 176 -10.27 2.98 21.13
CA VAL A 176 -9.37 1.84 20.95
C VAL A 176 -7.95 2.33 20.74
N TYR A 177 -7.03 1.88 21.60
CA TYR A 177 -5.59 2.04 21.41
C TYR A 177 -5.06 0.94 20.50
N THR A 178 -4.23 1.35 19.54
CA THR A 178 -3.58 0.47 18.57
C THR A 178 -2.08 0.79 18.53
N PHE A 179 -1.25 -0.25 18.50
CA PHE A 179 0.16 -0.16 18.10
C PHE A 179 0.41 -1.17 16.97
N ASP A 180 0.81 -0.68 15.80
CA ASP A 180 1.01 -1.45 14.57
C ASP A 180 2.29 -0.97 13.84
N PRO A 181 3.49 -1.37 14.32
CA PRO A 181 4.75 -0.83 13.83
C PRO A 181 5.05 -1.12 12.37
N ASP A 182 5.45 -0.07 11.63
CA ASP A 182 6.10 -0.23 10.32
C ASP A 182 7.60 -0.48 10.49
N PHE A 183 7.98 -1.75 10.50
CA PHE A 183 9.39 -2.15 10.56
C PHE A 183 10.23 -1.66 9.37
N GLY A 184 9.62 -1.25 8.25
CA GLY A 184 10.30 -0.71 7.08
C GLY A 184 10.65 0.78 7.19
N TYR A 185 10.12 1.50 8.19
CA TYR A 185 10.33 2.93 8.37
C TYR A 185 11.79 3.28 8.76
N GLU A 186 12.15 4.58 8.76
CA GLU A 186 13.49 5.07 9.16
C GLU A 186 13.83 4.63 10.60
N GLY A 187 12.84 4.64 11.50
CA GLY A 187 12.97 4.24 12.90
C GLY A 187 13.35 2.77 13.10
N SER A 188 13.16 1.91 12.09
CA SER A 188 13.57 0.49 12.10
C SER A 188 13.01 -0.26 13.33
N ASN A 189 13.87 -0.63 14.28
CA ASN A 189 13.51 -1.30 15.52
C ASN A 189 13.24 -0.34 16.69
N VAL A 190 13.24 0.99 16.49
CA VAL A 190 12.92 1.96 17.53
C VAL A 190 11.43 2.27 17.52
N SER A 191 10.76 1.95 18.62
CA SER A 191 9.36 2.32 18.87
C SER A 191 9.14 2.55 20.35
N ARG A 192 8.21 3.45 20.72
CA ARG A 192 7.93 3.77 22.12
C ARG A 192 7.56 2.53 22.95
N PRO A 193 6.76 1.57 22.44
CA PRO A 193 6.45 0.37 23.21
C PRO A 193 7.60 -0.64 23.31
N LEU A 194 8.66 -0.57 22.50
CA LEU A 194 9.76 -1.54 22.61
C LEU A 194 10.50 -1.33 23.94
N ALA A 195 10.52 -2.37 24.78
CA ALA A 195 11.14 -2.30 26.10
C ALA A 195 12.56 -2.88 26.11
N GLU A 196 12.72 -4.10 25.63
CA GLU A 196 14.01 -4.80 25.59
C GLU A 196 13.95 -6.01 24.65
N PHE A 197 15.10 -6.46 24.16
CA PHE A 197 15.22 -7.61 23.28
C PHE A 197 16.65 -8.18 23.24
N THR A 198 16.77 -9.42 22.77
CA THR A 198 18.04 -10.12 22.51
C THR A 198 18.16 -10.61 21.07
N CYS A 199 17.05 -10.74 20.34
CA CYS A 199 17.04 -11.16 18.94
C CYS A 199 17.64 -10.13 17.98
N GLY A 200 17.96 -10.55 16.76
CA GLY A 200 18.41 -9.64 15.71
C GLY A 200 17.27 -8.86 15.04
N PHE A 201 17.63 -7.81 14.31
CA PHE A 201 16.72 -7.09 13.41
C PHE A 201 17.37 -6.97 12.03
N ASN A 202 16.63 -7.29 10.97
CA ASN A 202 17.12 -7.15 9.62
C ASN A 202 16.09 -6.45 8.73
N SER A 203 16.44 -5.24 8.29
CA SER A 203 15.73 -4.37 7.34
C SER A 203 14.33 -3.95 7.74
N ASN A 204 13.43 -4.93 7.91
CA ASN A 204 12.01 -4.77 8.20
C ASN A 204 11.43 -5.98 8.94
N ARG A 205 12.28 -6.78 9.60
CA ARG A 205 11.85 -7.96 10.36
C ARG A 205 12.74 -8.22 11.57
N TRP A 206 12.14 -8.77 12.61
CA TRP A 206 12.90 -9.37 13.71
C TRP A 206 13.37 -10.77 13.30
N THR A 207 14.62 -11.11 13.61
CA THR A 207 15.22 -12.42 13.31
C THR A 207 15.52 -13.14 14.60
N PHE A 208 14.88 -14.29 14.81
CA PHE A 208 14.98 -15.06 16.05
C PHE A 208 15.86 -16.29 15.87
N GLY A 209 16.77 -16.48 16.81
CA GLY A 209 17.47 -17.72 17.10
C GLY A 209 16.99 -18.39 18.39
N PRO A 210 17.69 -19.45 18.83
CA PRO A 210 17.28 -20.27 19.96
C PRO A 210 17.27 -19.48 21.27
N GLY A 211 16.11 -19.44 21.95
CA GLY A 211 15.96 -18.74 23.23
C GLY A 211 15.97 -17.20 23.15
N GLU A 212 16.16 -16.62 21.97
CA GLU A 212 16.12 -15.17 21.78
C GLU A 212 14.70 -14.64 21.94
N TRP A 213 14.56 -13.39 22.41
CA TRP A 213 13.27 -12.81 22.72
C TRP A 213 13.23 -11.29 22.49
N LEU A 214 12.02 -10.75 22.40
CA LEU A 214 11.73 -9.32 22.50
C LEU A 214 10.52 -9.06 23.39
N VAL A 215 10.46 -7.89 24.01
CA VAL A 215 9.34 -7.44 24.85
C VAL A 215 8.84 -6.08 24.40
N TYR A 216 7.54 -6.01 24.12
CA TYR A 216 6.80 -4.75 24.02
C TYR A 216 6.07 -4.46 25.34
N ARG A 217 6.03 -3.20 25.76
CA ARG A 217 5.34 -2.68 26.93
C ARG A 217 4.32 -1.63 26.50
N HIS A 218 3.05 -1.98 26.63
CA HIS A 218 1.90 -1.15 26.24
C HIS A 218 1.37 -0.38 27.44
N ARG A 219 1.45 0.95 27.36
CA ARG A 219 0.89 1.88 28.36
C ARG A 219 0.32 3.12 27.67
N VAL A 220 -0.90 3.49 28.05
CA VAL A 220 -1.61 4.67 27.55
C VAL A 220 -1.91 5.60 28.73
N GLY A 221 -0.89 6.36 29.16
CA GLY A 221 -0.97 7.14 30.40
C GLY A 221 -1.32 6.26 31.61
N ASP A 222 -2.34 6.65 32.36
CA ASP A 222 -2.88 5.86 33.48
C ASP A 222 -4.24 5.21 33.18
N VAL A 223 -4.56 5.06 31.89
CA VAL A 223 -5.82 4.48 31.42
C VAL A 223 -5.74 2.96 31.42
N GLU A 224 -6.79 2.31 31.91
CA GLU A 224 -6.88 0.85 31.92
C GLU A 224 -7.26 0.32 30.54
N GLN A 225 -6.66 -0.81 30.19
CA GLN A 225 -6.82 -1.46 28.91
C GLN A 225 -7.75 -2.67 29.07
N ILE A 226 -8.77 -2.74 28.21
CA ILE A 226 -9.87 -3.69 28.27
C ILE A 226 -9.82 -4.61 27.06
N GLU A 227 -9.97 -5.91 27.31
CA GLU A 227 -9.97 -6.97 26.28
C GLU A 227 -8.81 -6.87 25.27
N PRO A 228 -7.55 -6.80 25.75
CA PRO A 228 -6.42 -6.62 24.85
C PRO A 228 -6.21 -7.84 23.96
N THR A 229 -5.76 -7.59 22.73
CA THR A 229 -5.42 -8.61 21.74
C THR A 229 -4.06 -8.33 21.12
N VAL A 230 -3.36 -9.39 20.74
CA VAL A 230 -2.10 -9.31 20.01
C VAL A 230 -2.16 -10.14 18.74
N ARG A 231 -1.59 -9.62 17.66
CA ARG A 231 -1.39 -10.31 16.40
C ARG A 231 0.09 -10.38 16.09
N VAL A 232 0.59 -11.55 15.70
CA VAL A 232 1.99 -11.78 15.34
C VAL A 232 2.05 -12.46 13.97
N ASN A 233 2.88 -11.93 13.06
CA ASN A 233 3.08 -12.51 11.75
C ASN A 233 4.49 -13.08 11.60
N VAL A 234 4.59 -14.41 11.52
CA VAL A 234 5.80 -15.13 11.12
C VAL A 234 5.80 -15.23 9.60
N GLY A 235 6.69 -14.47 8.95
CA GLY A 235 6.81 -14.44 7.48
C GLY A 235 7.88 -15.37 6.92
N TYR A 236 8.80 -15.83 7.78
CA TYR A 236 9.80 -16.86 7.46
C TYR A 236 9.94 -17.81 8.63
N TYR A 237 10.04 -19.11 8.35
CA TYR A 237 10.16 -20.15 9.37
C TYR A 237 11.12 -21.25 8.91
N SER A 238 12.01 -21.66 9.81
CA SER A 238 12.98 -22.74 9.58
C SER A 238 12.82 -23.88 10.60
N SER A 239 12.74 -23.57 11.90
CA SER A 239 12.66 -24.60 12.96
C SER A 239 12.15 -24.08 14.31
N GLY A 240 11.82 -25.00 15.21
CA GLY A 240 11.44 -24.73 16.60
C GLY A 240 10.06 -24.07 16.73
N GLN A 241 9.89 -23.22 17.74
CA GLN A 241 8.60 -22.57 18.01
C GLN A 241 8.78 -21.09 18.34
N CYS A 242 7.91 -20.25 17.79
CA CYS A 242 7.68 -18.88 18.23
C CYS A 242 6.62 -18.91 19.33
N ILE A 243 6.99 -18.52 20.54
CA ILE A 243 6.13 -18.52 21.72
C ILE A 243 5.74 -17.08 22.03
N VAL A 244 4.44 -16.81 22.12
CA VAL A 244 3.89 -15.49 22.46
C VAL A 244 3.37 -15.53 23.89
N GLU A 245 3.78 -14.57 24.72
CA GLU A 245 3.47 -14.52 26.14
C GLU A 245 3.03 -13.12 26.57
N CYS A 246 2.24 -13.02 27.63
CA CYS A 246 1.87 -11.74 28.26
C CYS A 246 2.25 -11.69 29.75
N SER A 247 2.41 -10.47 30.27
CA SER A 247 2.62 -10.23 31.70
C SER A 247 2.10 -8.85 32.10
N GLY A 248 1.57 -8.73 33.33
CA GLY A 248 1.18 -7.45 33.93
C GLY A 248 2.29 -6.78 34.75
N ASP A 249 3.33 -7.52 35.14
CA ASP A 249 4.40 -7.06 36.04
C ASP A 249 5.82 -7.27 35.48
N GLY A 250 5.94 -7.97 34.35
CA GLY A 250 7.20 -8.35 33.72
C GLY A 250 7.92 -9.53 34.37
N LYS A 251 7.33 -10.15 35.40
CA LYS A 251 7.92 -11.27 36.15
C LYS A 251 7.13 -12.55 35.89
N ASP A 252 5.81 -12.49 36.04
CA ASP A 252 4.92 -13.62 35.82
C ASP A 252 4.44 -13.61 34.37
N TRP A 253 4.93 -14.57 33.58
CA TRP A 253 4.64 -14.68 32.15
C TRP A 253 3.64 -15.81 31.89
N LYS A 254 2.63 -15.52 31.07
CA LYS A 254 1.62 -16.49 30.63
C LYS A 254 1.65 -16.65 29.13
N GLU A 255 1.69 -17.90 28.68
CA GLU A 255 1.66 -18.22 27.27
C GLU A 255 0.28 -17.92 26.66
N LEU A 256 0.29 -17.27 25.50
CA LEU A 256 -0.87 -16.94 24.68
C LEU A 256 -1.03 -17.89 23.49
N GLY A 257 0.09 -18.33 22.91
CA GLY A 257 0.08 -19.19 21.74
C GLY A 257 1.48 -19.54 21.22
N ARG A 258 1.52 -20.50 20.29
CA ARG A 258 2.73 -20.98 19.63
C ARG A 258 2.54 -21.01 18.12
N ILE A 259 3.53 -20.49 17.38
CA ILE A 259 3.58 -20.50 15.92
C ILE A 259 4.79 -21.33 15.48
N ALA A 260 4.58 -22.33 14.64
CA ALA A 260 5.61 -23.26 14.17
C ALA A 260 5.61 -23.42 12.63
N LYS A 261 5.15 -22.38 11.92
CA LYS A 261 5.08 -22.29 10.45
C LYS A 261 4.93 -20.82 10.03
N VAL A 262 4.99 -20.55 8.73
CA VAL A 262 4.63 -19.24 8.19
C VAL A 262 3.13 -19.02 8.37
N GLU A 263 2.77 -18.07 9.23
CA GLU A 263 1.38 -17.82 9.63
C GLU A 263 1.24 -16.42 10.24
N THR A 264 0.01 -15.91 10.26
CA THR A 264 -0.37 -14.81 11.14
C THR A 264 -1.32 -15.34 12.20
N GLN A 265 -0.95 -15.22 13.48
CA GLN A 265 -1.79 -15.66 14.60
C GLN A 265 -2.25 -14.46 15.42
N SER A 266 -3.54 -14.43 15.75
CA SER A 266 -4.14 -13.49 16.70
C SER A 266 -4.47 -14.21 18.00
N CYS A 267 -4.10 -13.62 19.14
CA CYS A 267 -4.33 -14.14 20.47
C CYS A 267 -5.06 -13.10 21.33
N SER A 268 -6.17 -13.49 21.96
CA SER A 268 -6.76 -12.71 23.05
C SER A 268 -5.96 -12.93 24.32
N LEU A 269 -5.78 -11.87 25.12
CA LEU A 269 -5.13 -11.99 26.41
C LEU A 269 -6.10 -12.57 27.47
N PRO A 270 -5.58 -13.27 28.50
CA PRO A 270 -6.38 -13.77 29.62
C PRO A 270 -7.18 -12.65 30.30
N LYS A 271 -8.38 -12.97 30.82
CA LYS A 271 -9.30 -12.00 31.45
C LYS A 271 -8.65 -11.13 32.54
N GLU A 272 -7.70 -11.68 33.28
CA GLU A 272 -6.92 -10.99 34.32
C GLU A 272 -6.01 -9.85 33.81
N MET A 273 -5.72 -9.82 32.50
CA MET A 273 -5.00 -8.71 31.87
C MET A 273 -5.94 -7.54 31.54
N SER A 274 -7.25 -7.79 31.48
CA SER A 274 -8.24 -6.72 31.34
C SER A 274 -8.27 -5.87 32.61
N GLY A 275 -8.29 -4.55 32.45
CA GLY A 275 -8.21 -3.58 33.55
C GLY A 275 -6.77 -3.22 33.95
N LYS A 276 -5.75 -3.81 33.32
CA LYS A 276 -4.35 -3.43 33.58
C LYS A 276 -3.97 -2.17 32.79
N LYS A 277 -3.14 -1.32 33.41
CA LYS A 277 -2.61 -0.09 32.79
C LYS A 277 -1.29 -0.33 32.04
N ASP A 278 -0.54 -1.32 32.49
CA ASP A 278 0.77 -1.73 31.97
C ASP A 278 0.67 -3.20 31.58
N ILE A 279 0.81 -3.48 30.28
CA ILE A 279 0.74 -4.82 29.72
C ILE A 279 2.00 -5.06 28.90
N ARG A 280 2.71 -6.14 29.20
CA ARG A 280 3.90 -6.55 28.46
C ARG A 280 3.58 -7.77 27.61
N ILE A 281 4.05 -7.75 26.37
CA ILE A 281 4.01 -8.90 25.46
C ILE A 281 5.43 -9.32 25.17
N ARG A 282 5.76 -10.58 25.41
CA ARG A 282 7.04 -11.18 25.03
C ARG A 282 6.82 -12.12 23.86
N ILE A 283 7.73 -12.05 22.90
CA ILE A 283 7.84 -13.05 21.84
C ILE A 283 9.21 -13.70 21.98
N ARG A 284 9.26 -15.03 21.97
CA ARG A 284 10.50 -15.78 22.22
C ARG A 284 10.61 -17.01 21.33
N GLY A 285 11.82 -17.31 20.86
CA GLY A 285 12.14 -18.59 20.24
C GLY A 285 12.33 -19.71 21.26
N SER A 286 11.86 -20.92 20.94
CA SER A 286 12.17 -22.13 21.72
C SER A 286 13.69 -22.26 21.93
N ALA A 287 14.08 -22.73 23.12
CA ALA A 287 15.48 -22.85 23.50
C ALA A 287 16.16 -23.97 22.70
N ALA A 288 17.49 -23.98 22.65
CA ALA A 288 18.24 -25.06 21.99
C ALA A 288 17.97 -26.44 22.62
N SER A 289 17.65 -26.47 23.92
CA SER A 289 17.32 -27.68 24.68
C SER A 289 15.85 -28.10 24.59
N ASP A 290 15.02 -27.36 23.84
CA ASP A 290 13.60 -27.63 23.73
C ASP A 290 13.35 -28.89 22.87
N PRO A 291 12.53 -29.88 23.33
CA PRO A 291 12.26 -31.10 22.58
C PRO A 291 11.65 -30.85 21.19
N GLN A 292 10.97 -29.73 21.00
CA GLN A 292 10.37 -29.34 19.72
C GLN A 292 11.37 -28.66 18.77
N GLY A 293 12.64 -28.56 19.18
CA GLY A 293 13.75 -28.00 18.39
C GLY A 293 14.02 -26.53 18.69
N ALA A 294 15.20 -26.09 18.27
CA ALA A 294 15.69 -24.74 18.47
C ALA A 294 14.98 -23.73 17.55
N GLY A 295 14.52 -22.61 18.12
CA GLY A 295 13.78 -21.59 17.39
C GLY A 295 14.62 -20.93 16.29
N SER A 296 14.09 -20.89 15.06
CA SER A 296 14.65 -20.14 13.93
C SER A 296 13.53 -19.67 13.00
N PHE A 297 13.19 -18.39 13.08
CA PHE A 297 12.10 -17.77 12.31
C PHE A 297 12.27 -16.23 12.26
N GLN A 298 11.43 -15.58 11.47
CA GLN A 298 11.41 -14.11 11.35
C GLN A 298 10.00 -13.54 11.48
N ILE A 299 9.87 -12.45 12.23
CA ILE A 299 8.61 -11.75 12.46
C ILE A 299 8.55 -10.51 11.57
N TYR A 300 7.57 -10.47 10.69
CA TYR A 300 7.33 -9.41 9.72
C TYR A 300 6.24 -8.43 10.15
N GLY A 301 5.46 -8.77 11.19
CA GLY A 301 4.40 -7.91 11.67
C GLY A 301 3.99 -8.21 13.10
N TYR A 302 3.57 -7.15 13.79
CA TYR A 302 3.07 -7.17 15.15
C TYR A 302 1.92 -6.16 15.23
N THR A 303 0.82 -6.51 15.89
CA THR A 303 -0.24 -5.54 16.19
C THR A 303 -0.72 -5.77 17.61
N TYR A 304 -0.86 -4.71 18.39
CA TYR A 304 -1.53 -4.72 19.69
C TYR A 304 -2.74 -3.80 19.66
N LEU A 305 -3.85 -4.29 20.21
CA LEU A 305 -5.13 -3.57 20.24
C LEU A 305 -5.74 -3.70 21.63
N ALA A 306 -6.23 -2.61 22.19
CA ALA A 306 -6.99 -2.63 23.45
C ALA A 306 -8.05 -1.53 23.48
N ARG A 307 -9.25 -1.87 23.96
CA ARG A 307 -10.26 -0.86 24.28
C ARG A 307 -9.82 -0.11 25.54
N LEU A 308 -10.06 1.18 25.60
CA LEU A 308 -9.75 1.99 26.77
C LEU A 308 -10.97 2.03 27.71
N SER A 309 -10.73 1.95 29.02
CA SER A 309 -11.80 1.91 30.02
C SER A 309 -12.57 3.23 30.15
N GLN A 310 -11.99 4.34 29.68
CA GLN A 310 -12.57 5.67 29.70
C GLN A 310 -12.42 6.35 28.34
N PRO A 311 -13.30 7.33 28.01
CA PRO A 311 -13.15 8.13 26.80
C PRO A 311 -11.81 8.86 26.79
N VAL A 312 -11.04 8.64 25.74
CA VAL A 312 -9.81 9.38 25.44
C VAL A 312 -9.99 9.98 24.06
N ALA A 313 -9.60 11.25 23.89
CA ALA A 313 -9.69 11.93 22.60
C ALA A 313 -8.88 11.18 21.54
N ASP A 314 -9.42 11.13 20.33
CA ASP A 314 -8.75 10.52 19.19
C ASP A 314 -7.40 11.18 18.94
N ALA A 315 -6.34 10.37 18.91
CA ALA A 315 -4.95 10.80 18.79
C ALA A 315 -4.17 9.95 17.78
N GLY A 316 -3.37 10.59 16.93
CA GLY A 316 -2.30 9.91 16.19
C GLY A 316 -0.97 10.13 16.91
N GLY A 317 -0.15 9.10 17.01
CA GLY A 317 1.21 9.24 17.52
C GLY A 317 2.18 9.75 16.45
N GLN A 318 3.33 10.22 16.91
CA GLN A 318 4.41 10.72 16.07
C GLN A 318 5.73 10.50 16.80
N THR A 319 6.81 10.20 16.06
CA THR A 319 8.15 10.12 16.61
C THR A 319 9.05 11.05 15.82
N HIS A 320 9.64 12.05 16.47
CA HIS A 320 10.70 12.88 15.91
C HIS A 320 12.03 12.46 16.50
N PHE A 321 12.98 12.09 15.64
CA PHE A 321 14.32 11.72 16.10
C PHE A 321 15.21 12.96 16.12
N MET A 322 15.74 13.25 17.29
CA MET A 322 16.59 14.41 17.58
C MET A 322 18.04 14.00 17.65
N GLU A 323 18.83 14.38 16.65
CA GLU A 323 20.28 14.24 16.66
C GLU A 323 20.88 15.32 17.57
N ILE A 324 21.51 14.90 18.67
CA ILE A 324 22.04 15.83 19.67
C ILE A 324 23.40 16.35 19.19
N LEU A 325 23.44 17.61 18.76
CA LEU A 325 24.65 18.28 18.29
C LEU A 325 25.49 18.82 19.45
N LYS A 326 24.82 19.33 20.49
CA LYS A 326 25.47 19.84 21.69
C LYS A 326 24.56 19.70 22.90
N ASP A 327 25.12 19.22 24.00
CA ASP A 327 24.56 19.32 25.33
C ASP A 327 25.72 19.65 26.28
N SER A 328 25.73 20.87 26.80
CA SER A 328 26.87 21.40 27.57
C SER A 328 27.15 20.66 28.88
N LYS A 329 26.21 19.83 29.38
CA LYS A 329 26.29 19.14 30.69
C LYS A 329 26.66 20.06 31.86
N GLY A 330 26.41 21.37 31.71
CA GLY A 330 26.75 22.41 32.67
C GLY A 330 25.66 22.62 33.72
N PRO A 331 25.67 23.77 34.44
CA PRO A 331 24.67 24.06 35.47
C PRO A 331 23.27 24.37 34.90
N ILE A 332 23.12 24.47 33.58
CA ILE A 332 21.81 24.51 32.94
C ILE A 332 21.54 23.14 32.32
N GLN A 333 20.56 22.44 32.88
CA GLN A 333 20.09 21.16 32.38
C GLN A 333 18.87 21.39 31.50
N VAL A 334 18.87 20.79 30.31
CA VAL A 334 17.82 20.97 29.30
C VAL A 334 17.21 19.62 28.95
N GLU A 335 15.89 19.54 29.03
CA GLU A 335 15.10 18.41 28.53
C GLU A 335 14.14 18.92 27.46
N LEU A 336 14.24 18.39 26.24
CA LEU A 336 13.30 18.68 25.15
C LEU A 336 12.04 17.82 25.34
N LEU A 337 10.93 18.45 25.73
CA LEU A 337 9.69 17.74 26.07
C LEU A 337 8.81 17.45 24.85
N SER A 338 8.79 18.36 23.88
CA SER A 338 7.95 18.26 22.69
C SER A 338 8.47 19.20 21.62
N CYS A 339 8.24 18.83 20.36
CA CYS A 339 8.64 19.64 19.21
C CYS A 339 7.42 20.19 18.46
N GLY A 340 6.23 20.03 19.03
CA GLY A 340 4.99 20.15 18.30
C GLY A 340 4.84 19.03 17.28
N SER A 341 4.02 19.28 16.25
CA SER A 341 3.72 18.34 15.17
C SER A 341 4.69 18.44 13.98
N LEU A 342 5.46 19.54 13.90
CA LEU A 342 6.30 19.93 12.76
C LEU A 342 5.54 19.94 11.41
N ILE A 343 4.23 20.20 11.46
CA ILE A 343 3.34 20.43 10.31
C ILE A 343 2.49 21.69 10.59
N PRO A 344 1.88 22.33 9.57
CA PRO A 344 1.08 23.55 9.77
C PRO A 344 -0.31 23.26 10.35
N ASP A 345 -0.35 22.82 11.61
CA ASP A 345 -1.54 22.60 12.43
C ASP A 345 -1.55 23.53 13.67
N ASP A 346 -2.45 23.26 14.62
CA ASP A 346 -2.56 24.06 15.85
C ASP A 346 -1.45 23.77 16.89
N ASN A 347 -0.62 22.73 16.71
CA ASN A 347 0.42 22.29 17.66
C ASN A 347 1.84 22.63 17.18
N GLN A 348 2.07 23.89 16.83
CA GLN A 348 3.37 24.37 16.36
C GLN A 348 4.22 25.03 17.48
N ILE A 349 4.47 24.26 18.54
CA ILE A 349 5.18 24.74 19.75
C ILE A 349 6.23 23.74 20.19
N VAL A 350 7.50 24.17 20.19
CA VAL A 350 8.59 23.45 20.87
C VAL A 350 8.55 23.79 22.37
N ARG A 351 8.72 22.78 23.22
CA ARG A 351 8.74 22.94 24.68
C ARG A 351 10.00 22.33 25.28
N PHE A 352 10.74 23.15 26.03
CA PHE A 352 11.86 22.71 26.86
C PHE A 352 11.45 22.74 28.34
N ARG A 353 11.97 21.80 29.13
CA ARG A 353 12.12 21.95 30.57
C ARG A 353 13.57 22.31 30.84
N VAL A 354 13.79 23.46 31.48
CA VAL A 354 15.14 23.99 31.74
C VAL A 354 15.31 24.18 33.24
N ARG A 355 16.35 23.54 33.80
CA ARG A 355 16.71 23.63 35.21
C ARG A 355 18.04 24.36 35.36
N ASN A 356 18.07 25.40 36.17
CA ASN A 356 19.27 26.09 36.60
C ASN A 356 19.72 25.56 37.97
N THR A 357 20.83 24.82 38.01
CA THR A 357 21.42 24.29 39.24
C THR A 357 22.57 25.16 39.77
N SER A 358 22.83 26.33 39.16
CA SER A 358 23.83 27.26 39.67
C SER A 358 23.28 28.16 40.77
N ALA A 359 24.19 28.78 41.53
CA ALA A 359 23.89 29.84 42.49
C ALA A 359 23.59 31.20 41.83
N GLU A 360 23.74 31.31 40.50
CA GLU A 360 23.57 32.55 39.76
C GLU A 360 22.30 32.51 38.90
N LYS A 361 21.70 33.68 38.66
CA LYS A 361 20.63 33.79 37.67
C LYS A 361 21.20 33.57 36.27
N GLN A 362 20.43 32.94 35.39
CA GLN A 362 20.84 32.64 34.02
C GLN A 362 19.80 33.23 33.05
N LEU A 363 20.25 33.86 31.96
CA LEU A 363 19.36 34.35 30.92
C LEU A 363 19.48 33.44 29.70
N VAL A 364 18.35 32.85 29.30
CA VAL A 364 18.30 31.88 28.20
C VAL A 364 17.24 32.26 27.18
N ARG A 365 17.37 31.70 25.97
CA ARG A 365 16.39 31.85 24.89
C ARG A 365 16.36 30.58 24.05
N GLY A 366 15.16 30.13 23.69
CA GLY A 366 14.97 29.01 22.77
C GLY A 366 14.82 29.50 21.33
N SER A 367 15.25 28.69 20.37
CA SER A 367 15.04 28.91 18.94
C SER A 367 14.69 27.66 18.17
N VAL A 368 13.92 27.85 17.10
CA VAL A 368 13.69 26.87 16.03
C VAL A 368 14.17 27.50 14.74
N LEU A 369 15.16 26.89 14.10
CA LEU A 369 15.76 27.36 12.87
C LEU A 369 15.52 26.32 11.77
N VAL A 370 14.90 26.75 10.68
CA VAL A 370 14.78 25.95 9.44
C VAL A 370 15.72 26.60 8.43
N PRO A 371 16.88 25.98 8.11
CA PRO A 371 17.80 26.52 7.12
C PRO A 371 17.15 26.55 5.74
N ALA A 372 17.60 27.48 4.88
CA ALA A 372 17.21 27.49 3.48
C ALA A 372 17.67 26.17 2.84
N GLY A 373 16.77 25.50 2.12
CA GLY A 373 17.05 24.19 1.56
C GLY A 373 17.98 24.25 0.33
N ALA A 374 18.70 23.15 0.07
CA ALA A 374 19.30 22.90 -1.23
C ALA A 374 18.18 22.67 -2.29
N PRO A 375 18.43 22.90 -3.59
CA PRO A 375 17.44 22.67 -4.64
C PRO A 375 16.82 21.26 -4.55
N PRO A 376 15.48 21.10 -4.68
CA PRO A 376 14.50 22.07 -5.18
C PRO A 376 13.92 23.02 -4.11
N LEU A 377 14.36 22.92 -2.86
CA LEU A 377 13.84 23.70 -1.72
C LEU A 377 14.43 25.12 -1.63
N SER A 378 15.15 25.59 -2.66
CA SER A 378 15.83 26.89 -2.70
C SER A 378 14.88 28.10 -2.62
N HIS A 379 13.58 27.89 -2.81
CA HIS A 379 12.55 28.93 -2.61
C HIS A 379 12.14 29.10 -1.14
N LEU A 380 12.50 28.18 -0.24
CA LEU A 380 12.23 28.34 1.19
C LEU A 380 13.20 29.36 1.78
N LEU A 381 12.65 30.49 2.23
CA LEU A 381 13.37 31.46 3.03
C LEU A 381 13.88 30.76 4.29
N LYS A 382 15.09 31.13 4.75
CA LYS A 382 15.55 30.76 6.10
C LYS A 382 14.50 31.22 7.11
N MET A 383 13.96 30.31 7.91
CA MET A 383 12.97 30.63 8.94
C MET A 383 13.60 30.52 10.32
N SER A 384 13.40 31.56 11.13
CA SER A 384 13.91 31.61 12.49
C SER A 384 12.80 32.03 13.44
N PHE A 385 12.54 31.18 14.43
CA PHE A 385 11.58 31.43 15.49
C PHE A 385 12.28 31.45 16.82
N TYR A 386 11.83 32.32 17.72
CA TYR A 386 12.46 32.53 19.01
C TYR A 386 11.43 32.68 20.12
N SER A 387 11.73 32.13 21.29
CA SER A 387 11.01 32.52 22.51
C SER A 387 11.36 33.96 22.89
N PRO A 388 10.57 34.62 23.76
CA PRO A 388 11.07 35.72 24.58
C PRO A 388 12.30 35.27 25.39
N HIS A 389 13.11 36.24 25.83
CA HIS A 389 14.17 35.95 26.79
C HIS A 389 13.57 35.51 28.13
N VAL A 390 14.13 34.46 28.73
CA VAL A 390 13.69 33.92 30.01
C VAL A 390 14.82 34.04 31.03
N VAL A 391 14.52 34.70 32.15
CA VAL A 391 15.42 34.77 33.32
C VAL A 391 15.12 33.57 34.21
N LEU A 392 16.09 32.67 34.37
CA LEU A 392 16.03 31.54 35.29
C LEU A 392 16.69 31.93 36.62
N PRO A 393 15.95 32.02 37.74
CA PRO A 393 16.55 32.20 39.06
C PRO A 393 17.55 31.07 39.43
N PRO A 394 18.43 31.29 40.42
CA PRO A 394 19.25 30.21 41.00
C PRO A 394 18.38 29.04 41.49
N ASN A 395 18.86 27.80 41.30
CA ASN A 395 18.19 26.57 41.77
C ASN A 395 16.70 26.46 41.37
N SER A 396 16.37 26.88 40.14
CA SER A 396 15.00 26.92 39.64
C SER A 396 14.79 26.02 38.42
N GLU A 397 13.53 25.72 38.12
CA GLU A 397 13.13 25.00 36.92
C GLU A 397 11.97 25.75 36.25
N GLN A 398 12.03 25.90 34.93
CA GLN A 398 10.99 26.56 34.16
C GLN A 398 10.82 25.93 32.78
N ALA A 399 9.59 25.94 32.27
CA ALA A 399 9.31 25.58 30.89
C ALA A 399 9.57 26.77 29.95
N ILE A 400 10.18 26.50 28.80
CA ILE A 400 10.40 27.49 27.74
C ILE A 400 9.70 27.02 26.48
N GLU A 401 8.86 27.88 25.91
CA GLU A 401 8.11 27.59 24.69
C GLU A 401 8.60 28.45 23.53
N VAL A 402 8.85 27.80 22.39
CA VAL A 402 9.16 28.46 21.12
C VAL A 402 8.02 28.14 20.15
N LYS A 403 7.23 29.16 19.80
CA LYS A 403 6.17 29.04 18.80
C LYS A 403 6.76 29.22 17.40
N TYR A 404 6.42 28.34 16.48
CA TYR A 404 6.81 28.43 15.07
C TYR A 404 5.57 28.46 14.17
N ASP A 405 5.77 28.77 12.89
CA ASP A 405 4.67 28.93 11.94
C ASP A 405 5.04 28.48 10.52
N PHE A 406 4.45 27.37 10.09
CA PHE A 406 4.69 26.72 8.81
C PHE A 406 3.57 26.96 7.79
N ARG A 407 2.72 27.99 7.97
CA ARG A 407 1.60 28.34 7.05
C ARG A 407 1.99 28.81 5.64
N ARG A 408 3.25 28.63 5.24
CA ARG A 408 3.78 28.98 3.90
C ARG A 408 4.66 27.90 3.31
N ILE A 409 4.78 26.78 4.01
CA ILE A 409 5.63 25.70 3.57
C ILE A 409 4.80 24.75 2.73
N ASP A 410 5.35 24.39 1.59
CA ASP A 410 4.82 23.33 0.74
C ASP A 410 5.11 21.96 1.38
N SER A 411 4.66 20.91 0.73
CA SER A 411 5.12 19.56 1.01
C SER A 411 6.61 19.38 0.68
N GLY A 412 7.27 18.49 1.41
CA GLY A 412 8.68 18.18 1.18
C GLY A 412 9.44 17.85 2.46
N PHE A 413 10.70 17.45 2.27
CA PHE A 413 11.63 17.18 3.37
C PHE A 413 12.28 18.46 3.86
N LEU A 414 12.38 18.60 5.18
CA LEU A 414 12.94 19.75 5.86
C LEU A 414 13.84 19.28 6.99
N GLN A 415 14.70 20.19 7.42
CA GLN A 415 15.48 20.05 8.63
C GLN A 415 15.13 21.20 9.57
N ALA A 416 15.09 20.94 10.87
CA ALA A 416 15.01 21.97 11.88
C ALA A 416 16.13 21.78 12.91
N ASN A 417 16.75 22.88 13.29
CA ASN A 417 17.60 22.95 14.48
C ASN A 417 16.77 23.54 15.63
N ILE A 418 16.79 22.86 16.77
CA ILE A 418 16.08 23.21 17.98
C ILE A 418 17.13 23.48 19.05
N GLU A 419 17.19 24.71 19.51
CA GLU A 419 18.36 25.22 20.23
C GLU A 419 17.95 26.01 21.48
N LEU A 420 18.83 25.99 22.49
CA LEU A 420 18.77 26.84 23.67
C LEU A 420 20.14 27.50 23.87
N CYS A 421 20.21 28.84 23.93
CA CYS A 421 21.45 29.61 24.08
C CYS A 421 21.46 30.54 25.31
N LYS A 422 22.65 30.94 25.74
CA LYS A 422 22.87 32.07 26.68
C LYS A 422 22.95 33.40 25.90
N GLN A 423 22.37 34.47 26.45
CA GLN A 423 22.42 35.91 26.07
C GLN A 423 22.81 36.41 24.64
N GLU A 424 22.08 37.43 24.17
CA GLU A 424 22.25 38.43 23.07
C GLU A 424 22.85 38.07 21.69
N ASN A 425 23.89 37.24 21.56
CA ASN A 425 24.45 36.91 20.24
C ASN A 425 23.87 35.61 19.71
N ALA A 426 23.02 35.75 18.68
CA ALA A 426 22.27 34.69 18.01
C ALA A 426 23.10 33.61 17.30
N THR A 427 24.39 33.44 17.63
CA THR A 427 25.29 32.42 17.07
C THR A 427 26.46 32.17 18.02
N GLY A 428 26.57 30.96 18.60
CA GLY A 428 27.85 30.47 19.15
C GLY A 428 27.79 29.81 20.53
N ASP A 429 27.10 30.38 21.52
CA ASP A 429 27.06 29.84 22.90
C ASP A 429 25.79 29.04 23.20
N PHE A 430 25.65 27.92 22.49
CA PHE A 430 24.55 26.97 22.69
C PHE A 430 24.75 26.15 23.97
N ILE A 431 23.72 26.11 24.83
CA ILE A 431 23.62 25.21 25.98
C ILE A 431 23.19 23.83 25.51
N TYR A 432 22.21 23.83 24.60
CA TYR A 432 21.61 22.66 23.98
C TYR A 432 21.37 22.96 22.49
N SER A 433 21.69 22.01 21.62
CA SER A 433 21.38 22.06 20.19
C SER A 433 21.07 20.65 19.71
N ALA A 434 19.94 20.49 19.06
CA ALA A 434 19.53 19.25 18.41
C ALA A 434 19.02 19.53 17.00
N ALA A 435 19.23 18.59 16.08
CA ALA A 435 18.71 18.64 14.73
C ALA A 435 17.71 17.51 14.49
N THR A 436 16.68 17.79 13.71
CA THR A 436 15.76 16.75 13.22
C THR A 436 15.48 16.92 11.76
N GLN A 437 15.25 15.81 11.08
CA GLN A 437 14.73 15.78 9.72
C GLN A 437 13.28 15.34 9.79
N PHE A 438 12.43 15.99 9.00
CA PHE A 438 11.01 15.69 8.95
C PHE A 438 10.49 15.99 7.54
N SER A 439 9.34 15.43 7.21
CA SER A 439 8.64 15.75 5.96
C SER A 439 7.30 16.38 6.26
N ILE A 440 6.90 17.38 5.47
CA ILE A 440 5.52 17.84 5.39
C ILE A 440 4.86 17.05 4.24
N PRO A 441 3.92 16.14 4.52
CA PRO A 441 3.17 15.44 3.47
C PRO A 441 2.29 16.40 2.67
N ALA A 442 1.94 16.03 1.44
CA ALA A 442 1.06 16.82 0.56
C ALA A 442 -0.29 17.19 1.21
N LEU A 443 -0.83 16.31 2.06
CA LEU A 443 -2.05 16.58 2.84
C LEU A 443 -1.94 17.83 3.73
N HIS A 444 -0.73 18.14 4.20
CA HIS A 444 -0.43 19.22 5.12
C HIS A 444 0.24 20.41 4.44
N ALA A 445 0.37 20.44 3.11
CA ALA A 445 0.92 21.60 2.41
C ALA A 445 0.08 22.86 2.72
N ALA A 446 0.75 23.95 3.06
CA ALA A 446 0.10 25.22 3.43
C ALA A 446 0.54 26.41 2.58
N SER A 447 1.33 26.18 1.53
CA SER A 447 1.80 27.20 0.58
C SER A 447 0.71 27.80 -0.32
N TYR A 448 -0.49 27.21 -0.38
CA TYR A 448 -1.57 27.59 -1.30
C TYR A 448 -2.80 28.19 -0.60
N GLY A 449 -3.71 28.71 -1.42
CA GLY A 449 -5.01 29.22 -0.99
C GLY A 449 -4.97 30.66 -0.48
N TYR A 450 -6.14 31.25 -0.41
CA TYR A 450 -6.33 32.67 -0.17
C TYR A 450 -7.29 32.86 0.98
N PHE A 451 -6.88 33.68 1.96
CA PHE A 451 -7.77 34.10 3.03
C PHE A 451 -9.06 34.69 2.44
N GLY A 452 -10.20 34.51 3.09
CA GLY A 452 -11.49 35.01 2.59
C GLY A 452 -12.06 36.08 3.51
N GLY A 453 -12.15 35.76 4.80
CA GLY A 453 -12.60 36.67 5.84
C GLY A 453 -12.80 35.99 7.19
N GLU A 454 -13.09 36.82 8.19
CA GLU A 454 -13.50 36.42 9.53
C GLU A 454 -14.94 36.93 9.77
N ASN A 455 -15.85 36.05 10.18
CA ASN A 455 -17.25 36.34 10.46
C ASN A 455 -17.62 35.73 11.82
N GLY A 456 -17.46 36.49 12.90
CA GLY A 456 -17.62 35.97 14.25
C GLY A 456 -16.59 34.87 14.53
N PRO A 457 -16.99 33.66 14.97
CA PRO A 457 -16.06 32.54 15.17
C PRO A 457 -15.67 31.85 13.86
N LEU A 458 -16.22 32.21 12.71
CA LEU A 458 -15.90 31.55 11.44
C LEU A 458 -14.79 32.28 10.70
N THR A 459 -13.65 31.61 10.51
CA THR A 459 -12.71 31.97 9.44
C THR A 459 -13.09 31.21 8.18
N TRP A 460 -13.15 31.89 7.04
CA TRP A 460 -13.29 31.23 5.75
C TRP A 460 -12.19 31.67 4.79
N TRP A 461 -11.85 30.77 3.88
CA TRP A 461 -10.81 30.95 2.87
C TRP A 461 -11.15 30.12 1.64
N TRP A 462 -10.40 30.26 0.56
CA TRP A 462 -10.68 29.55 -0.69
C TRP A 462 -9.41 29.10 -1.40
N CYS A 463 -9.56 28.10 -2.27
CA CYS A 463 -8.52 27.64 -3.19
C CYS A 463 -9.14 26.98 -4.43
N GLU A 464 -8.29 26.71 -5.40
CA GLU A 464 -8.61 25.95 -6.61
C GLU A 464 -8.99 24.50 -6.29
N GLY A 465 -9.71 23.84 -7.20
CA GLY A 465 -10.18 22.47 -7.02
C GLY A 465 -9.07 21.40 -6.94
N THR A 466 -7.87 21.68 -7.46
CA THR A 466 -6.80 20.68 -7.52
C THR A 466 -6.12 20.39 -6.17
N TYR A 467 -6.37 21.23 -5.15
CA TYR A 467 -5.72 21.09 -3.85
C TYR A 467 -6.49 20.18 -2.89
N LYS A 468 -5.75 19.36 -2.13
CA LYS A 468 -6.28 18.56 -1.02
C LYS A 468 -6.23 19.38 0.28
N VAL A 469 -7.38 19.80 0.78
CA VAL A 469 -7.47 20.58 2.02
C VAL A 469 -7.51 19.68 3.25
N GLY A 470 -6.35 19.52 3.92
CA GLY A 470 -6.26 18.75 5.17
C GLY A 470 -7.21 19.28 6.26
N ARG A 471 -7.84 18.36 7.00
CA ARG A 471 -8.87 18.71 8.02
C ARG A 471 -8.32 19.59 9.15
N GLN A 472 -7.08 19.34 9.59
CA GLN A 472 -6.42 20.08 10.67
C GLN A 472 -5.51 21.22 10.16
N ARG A 473 -5.39 21.40 8.84
CA ARG A 473 -4.54 22.45 8.25
C ARG A 473 -5.03 23.83 8.69
N LEU A 474 -4.11 24.70 9.09
CA LEU A 474 -4.46 26.09 9.38
C LEU A 474 -4.99 26.84 8.16
N ALA A 475 -5.82 27.86 8.40
CA ALA A 475 -6.22 28.80 7.34
C ALA A 475 -5.02 29.67 6.91
N PRO A 476 -4.98 30.11 5.63
CA PRO A 476 -4.01 31.11 5.18
C PRO A 476 -4.04 32.36 6.06
N MET A 477 -2.89 33.03 6.21
CA MET A 477 -2.82 34.27 6.99
C MET A 477 -3.67 35.38 6.36
N ASP A 478 -4.30 36.18 7.21
CA ASP A 478 -4.88 37.46 6.82
C ASP A 478 -3.78 38.38 6.30
N PRO A 479 -3.80 38.75 5.00
CA PRO A 479 -2.76 39.56 4.39
C PRO A 479 -2.62 40.96 5.03
N SER A 480 -3.65 41.46 5.71
CA SER A 480 -3.61 42.74 6.41
C SER A 480 -2.82 42.68 7.73
N LYS A 481 -2.83 41.53 8.40
CA LYS A 481 -2.02 41.26 9.60
C LYS A 481 -0.53 41.16 9.23
N GLU A 482 -0.23 40.73 8.01
CA GLU A 482 1.11 40.65 7.45
C GLU A 482 1.64 42.00 6.93
N ALA A 483 0.80 42.73 6.18
CA ALA A 483 1.10 44.05 5.62
C ALA A 483 1.54 45.08 6.69
N LYS A 484 0.98 45.01 7.91
CA LYS A 484 1.39 45.89 9.02
C LYS A 484 2.84 45.68 9.46
N GLY A 485 3.42 44.50 9.21
CA GLY A 485 4.84 44.23 9.48
C GLY A 485 5.78 44.68 8.36
N MET A 486 5.27 44.93 7.14
CA MET A 486 6.09 45.14 5.94
C MET A 486 5.73 46.39 5.10
N GLY A 487 4.71 47.18 5.48
CA GLY A 487 4.35 48.45 4.84
C GLY A 487 3.74 48.34 3.43
N LEU A 488 3.23 47.18 3.03
CA LEU A 488 2.65 46.94 1.69
C LEU A 488 1.12 47.01 1.72
N MET A 489 0.49 47.58 0.67
CA MET A 489 -0.97 47.42 0.48
C MET A 489 -1.27 45.98 0.06
N SER A 490 -2.08 45.26 0.84
CA SER A 490 -2.49 43.91 0.49
C SER A 490 -4.01 43.84 0.28
N ARG A 491 -4.42 43.39 -0.91
CA ARG A 491 -5.81 43.05 -1.23
C ARG A 491 -5.93 41.54 -1.29
N THR A 492 -6.92 41.01 -0.58
CA THR A 492 -7.27 39.61 -0.64
C THR A 492 -7.98 39.30 -1.97
N PRO A 493 -7.52 38.34 -2.78
CA PRO A 493 -8.17 38.01 -4.05
C PRO A 493 -9.54 37.36 -3.79
N SER A 494 -10.53 37.72 -4.61
CA SER A 494 -11.89 37.19 -4.50
C SER A 494 -12.01 35.79 -5.11
N PRO A 495 -12.86 34.89 -4.56
CA PRO A 495 -13.08 33.57 -5.13
C PRO A 495 -13.49 33.66 -6.60
N THR A 496 -12.74 33.03 -7.49
CA THR A 496 -12.93 33.16 -8.94
C THR A 496 -12.84 31.81 -9.64
N VAL A 497 -13.81 31.55 -10.52
CA VAL A 497 -13.85 30.42 -11.45
C VAL A 497 -13.68 30.97 -12.87
N SER A 498 -12.82 30.35 -13.67
CA SER A 498 -12.63 30.71 -15.09
C SER A 498 -12.80 29.49 -15.96
N ALA A 499 -13.77 29.52 -16.88
CA ALA A 499 -14.16 28.38 -17.69
C ALA A 499 -14.69 28.84 -19.06
N CYS A 500 -14.79 27.94 -20.03
CA CYS A 500 -15.43 28.20 -21.31
C CYS A 500 -16.83 27.56 -21.39
N ARG A 501 -17.54 27.75 -22.50
CA ARG A 501 -18.92 27.28 -22.66
C ARG A 501 -18.97 25.74 -22.68
N GLY A 502 -19.88 25.13 -21.92
CA GLY A 502 -19.99 23.66 -21.81
C GLY A 502 -18.90 22.98 -20.97
N GLU A 503 -18.08 23.76 -20.24
CA GLU A 503 -17.08 23.28 -19.29
C GLU A 503 -17.65 23.21 -17.87
N PHE A 504 -17.03 22.36 -17.04
CA PHE A 504 -17.31 22.21 -15.62
C PHE A 504 -16.07 22.62 -14.86
N GLU A 505 -16.15 23.66 -14.03
CA GLU A 505 -14.99 24.14 -13.28
C GLU A 505 -15.30 24.25 -11.78
N PRO A 506 -14.46 23.65 -10.92
CA PRO A 506 -14.66 23.67 -9.48
C PRO A 506 -13.88 24.78 -8.76
N ILE A 507 -14.42 25.21 -7.62
CA ILE A 507 -13.71 26.01 -6.61
C ILE A 507 -14.02 25.46 -5.21
N GLN A 508 -13.05 25.55 -4.30
CA GLN A 508 -13.24 25.16 -2.90
C GLN A 508 -13.39 26.40 -2.01
N ILE A 509 -14.51 26.50 -1.31
CA ILE A 509 -14.69 27.44 -0.20
C ILE A 509 -14.57 26.67 1.10
N VAL A 510 -13.63 27.06 1.96
CA VAL A 510 -13.29 26.33 3.18
C VAL A 510 -13.77 27.08 4.40
N LEU A 511 -14.55 26.38 5.23
CA LEU A 511 -15.04 26.89 6.52
C LEU A 511 -14.16 26.33 7.64
N ARG A 512 -13.61 27.19 8.49
CA ARG A 512 -12.85 26.80 9.69
C ARG A 512 -13.33 27.60 10.89
N PRO A 513 -14.29 27.08 11.66
CA PRO A 513 -14.79 27.82 12.81
C PRO A 513 -13.90 27.61 14.04
N THR A 514 -13.73 28.61 14.88
CA THR A 514 -12.98 28.53 16.16
C THR A 514 -13.83 27.95 17.29
N GLU A 515 -15.16 27.92 17.11
CA GLU A 515 -16.15 27.31 17.98
C GLU A 515 -17.08 26.41 17.16
N PRO A 516 -17.73 25.37 17.74
CA PRO A 516 -18.61 24.50 16.96
C PRO A 516 -19.79 25.26 16.32
N LEU A 517 -20.04 25.02 15.03
CA LEU A 517 -21.24 25.49 14.34
C LEU A 517 -22.26 24.36 14.21
N LYS A 518 -23.55 24.69 14.34
CA LYS A 518 -24.63 23.71 14.40
C LYS A 518 -25.57 23.85 13.21
N GLN A 519 -25.99 22.71 12.66
CA GLN A 519 -26.97 22.65 11.58
C GLN A 519 -26.60 23.55 10.39
N VAL A 520 -25.35 23.49 9.94
CA VAL A 520 -24.85 24.30 8.84
C VAL A 520 -25.46 23.82 7.51
N THR A 521 -26.14 24.72 6.81
CA THR A 521 -26.68 24.48 5.47
C THR A 521 -26.04 25.40 4.46
N VAL A 522 -25.84 24.88 3.25
CA VAL A 522 -25.24 25.59 2.13
C VAL A 522 -26.24 25.67 0.99
N SER A 523 -26.39 26.84 0.38
CA SER A 523 -27.15 27.01 -0.86
C SER A 523 -26.39 27.91 -1.82
N VAL A 524 -26.52 27.63 -3.12
CA VAL A 524 -25.96 28.45 -4.19
C VAL A 524 -27.09 29.19 -4.91
N GLU A 525 -26.84 30.44 -5.26
CA GLU A 525 -27.75 31.26 -6.05
C GLU A 525 -27.03 31.74 -7.30
N GLY A 526 -27.54 31.29 -8.44
CA GLY A 526 -27.10 31.72 -9.75
C GLY A 526 -27.73 33.05 -10.19
N ASN A 527 -27.65 33.32 -11.47
CA ASN A 527 -28.31 34.44 -12.15
C ASN A 527 -28.81 34.02 -13.53
N ASP A 528 -29.35 34.95 -14.31
CA ASP A 528 -29.92 34.66 -15.63
C ASP A 528 -28.95 33.97 -16.61
N SER A 529 -27.64 34.18 -16.48
CA SER A 529 -26.63 33.56 -17.35
C SER A 529 -26.00 32.30 -16.79
N ILE A 530 -25.99 32.16 -15.47
CA ILE A 530 -25.53 30.94 -14.79
C ILE A 530 -26.66 30.53 -13.85
N PRO A 531 -27.69 29.82 -14.35
CA PRO A 531 -28.85 29.46 -13.55
C PRO A 531 -28.46 28.59 -12.37
N THR A 532 -29.17 28.72 -11.24
CA THR A 532 -28.87 27.94 -10.02
C THR A 532 -28.77 26.42 -10.27
N GLY A 533 -29.60 25.87 -11.17
CA GLY A 533 -29.59 24.45 -11.50
C GLY A 533 -28.32 23.94 -12.19
N THR A 534 -27.44 24.83 -12.66
CA THR A 534 -26.15 24.48 -13.26
C THR A 534 -24.98 24.56 -12.26
N ILE A 535 -25.28 24.84 -10.99
CA ILE A 535 -24.29 24.95 -9.92
C ILE A 535 -24.58 23.87 -8.90
N LYS A 536 -23.56 23.10 -8.53
CA LYS A 536 -23.65 22.09 -7.47
C LYS A 536 -22.72 22.45 -6.32
N ALA A 537 -23.18 22.23 -5.10
CA ALA A 537 -22.37 22.32 -3.89
C ALA A 537 -22.21 20.92 -3.30
N HIS A 538 -20.97 20.45 -3.23
CA HIS A 538 -20.63 19.16 -2.62
C HIS A 538 -19.93 19.42 -1.30
N ARG A 539 -20.23 18.58 -0.31
CA ARG A 539 -19.45 18.50 0.92
C ARG A 539 -18.21 17.67 0.62
N VAL A 540 -17.03 18.23 0.89
CA VAL A 540 -15.81 17.43 0.87
C VAL A 540 -15.79 16.56 2.13
N ALA A 541 -15.97 15.27 1.96
CA ALA A 541 -15.99 14.30 3.04
C ALA A 541 -14.59 13.73 3.30
N TYR A 542 -14.27 13.56 4.59
CA TYR A 542 -12.97 13.08 5.05
C TYR A 542 -13.01 11.58 5.35
N HIS A 543 -12.01 10.84 4.86
CA HIS A 543 -11.78 9.44 5.17
C HIS A 543 -10.45 9.28 5.91
N TYR A 544 -10.45 8.49 6.99
CA TYR A 544 -9.21 8.25 7.73
C TYR A 544 -8.37 7.17 7.04
N VAL A 545 -7.17 7.52 6.59
CA VAL A 545 -6.17 6.58 6.08
C VAL A 545 -5.37 6.05 7.27
N HIS A 546 -5.54 4.75 7.55
CA HIS A 546 -4.88 4.06 8.66
C HIS A 546 -3.46 3.59 8.33
N ARG A 547 -3.21 3.30 7.05
CA ARG A 547 -1.93 2.78 6.57
C ARG A 547 -1.62 3.42 5.23
N THR A 548 -0.40 3.90 5.10
CA THR A 548 0.09 4.47 3.84
C THR A 548 0.41 3.35 2.85
N SER A 549 0.13 3.60 1.57
CA SER A 549 0.51 2.71 0.47
C SER A 549 1.97 2.87 0.07
N ASP A 550 2.53 4.06 0.29
CA ASP A 550 3.85 4.47 -0.18
C ASP A 550 4.38 5.67 0.66
N PRO A 551 5.66 6.03 0.51
CA PRO A 551 6.30 7.10 1.30
C PRO A 551 5.80 8.53 1.03
N THR A 552 5.00 8.77 -0.02
CA THR A 552 4.48 10.11 -0.35
C THR A 552 3.18 10.43 0.40
N GLY A 553 2.49 9.39 0.87
CA GLY A 553 1.29 9.51 1.69
C GLY A 553 1.59 9.71 3.18
N CYS A 554 0.54 9.99 3.95
CA CYS A 554 0.56 9.97 5.41
C CYS A 554 -0.75 9.40 5.95
N THR A 555 -0.71 8.89 7.18
CA THR A 555 -1.94 8.59 7.91
C THR A 555 -2.67 9.88 8.28
N GLY A 556 -4.00 9.89 8.25
CA GLY A 556 -4.77 11.08 8.59
C GLY A 556 -6.12 11.15 7.91
N TRP A 557 -6.83 12.26 8.09
CA TRP A 557 -8.12 12.53 7.47
C TRP A 557 -7.96 13.13 6.07
N TRP A 558 -8.15 12.32 5.04
CA TRP A 558 -8.00 12.71 3.64
C TRP A 558 -9.32 13.19 3.03
N PRO A 559 -9.35 14.36 2.34
CA PRO A 559 -10.53 14.88 1.66
C PRO A 559 -10.70 14.20 0.28
N ASP A 560 -11.63 13.25 0.17
CA ASP A 560 -11.68 12.41 -1.04
C ASP A 560 -13.08 12.22 -1.64
N ALA A 561 -14.12 12.05 -0.82
CA ALA A 561 -15.47 11.90 -1.35
C ALA A 561 -16.18 13.26 -1.48
N LEU A 562 -17.02 13.39 -2.51
CA LEU A 562 -17.79 14.60 -2.84
C LEU A 562 -19.31 14.35 -2.83
N PRO A 563 -19.92 13.87 -1.73
CA PRO A 563 -21.37 13.81 -1.62
C PRO A 563 -21.99 15.21 -1.78
N GLU A 564 -23.17 15.30 -2.38
CA GLU A 564 -23.93 16.55 -2.44
C GLU A 564 -24.26 17.07 -1.03
N TRP A 565 -24.23 18.40 -0.84
CA TRP A 565 -24.58 19.02 0.44
C TRP A 565 -26.09 19.19 0.56
N ASN A 566 -26.79 18.08 0.85
CA ASN A 566 -28.27 18.06 0.83
C ASN A 566 -28.90 18.09 2.23
N GLU A 567 -28.10 18.00 3.30
CA GLU A 567 -28.56 17.97 4.69
C GLU A 567 -27.76 18.94 5.58
N PRO A 568 -28.33 19.44 6.69
CA PRO A 568 -27.59 20.22 7.67
C PRO A 568 -26.44 19.43 8.31
N VAL A 569 -25.28 20.07 8.50
CA VAL A 569 -24.08 19.43 9.06
C VAL A 569 -23.55 20.24 10.25
N ASP A 570 -23.18 19.56 11.33
CA ASP A 570 -22.46 20.19 12.44
C ASP A 570 -20.97 20.30 12.11
N LEU A 571 -20.38 21.47 12.32
CA LEU A 571 -18.94 21.71 12.11
C LEU A 571 -18.23 21.78 13.46
N ALA A 572 -17.15 21.02 13.62
CA ALA A 572 -16.32 21.08 14.81
C ALA A 572 -15.43 22.34 14.82
N ALA A 573 -15.07 22.79 16.01
CA ALA A 573 -14.07 23.84 16.17
C ALA A 573 -12.70 23.39 15.66
N ASN A 574 -11.95 24.32 15.07
CA ASN A 574 -10.58 24.15 14.59
C ASN A 574 -10.41 23.01 13.57
N GLU A 575 -11.46 22.74 12.79
CA GLU A 575 -11.41 21.81 11.65
C GLU A 575 -11.88 22.51 10.38
N ASN A 576 -11.22 22.20 9.26
CA ASN A 576 -11.69 22.63 7.95
C ASN A 576 -12.88 21.77 7.51
N GLN A 577 -13.90 22.42 6.97
CA GLN A 577 -14.92 21.81 6.14
C GLN A 577 -14.96 22.52 4.78
N PRO A 578 -14.33 21.93 3.76
CA PRO A 578 -14.41 22.45 2.40
C PRO A 578 -15.79 22.18 1.78
N ILE A 579 -16.25 23.15 1.01
CA ILE A 579 -17.39 23.09 0.11
C ILE A 579 -16.82 23.14 -1.30
N TRP A 580 -17.04 22.07 -2.05
CA TRP A 580 -16.67 21.99 -3.45
C TRP A 580 -17.82 22.52 -4.30
N VAL A 581 -17.67 23.72 -4.83
CA VAL A 581 -18.67 24.36 -5.70
C VAL A 581 -18.28 24.08 -7.14
N LEU A 582 -19.09 23.25 -7.81
CA LEU A 582 -18.92 22.91 -9.23
C LEU A 582 -19.85 23.78 -10.06
N VAL A 583 -19.28 24.57 -10.97
CA VAL A 583 -20.03 25.43 -11.89
C VAL A 583 -20.02 24.79 -13.28
N ASN A 584 -21.19 24.39 -13.78
CA ASN A 584 -21.38 23.99 -15.17
C ASN A 584 -21.79 25.21 -15.99
N ILE A 585 -20.96 25.61 -16.96
CA ILE A 585 -21.23 26.76 -17.80
C ILE A 585 -22.16 26.35 -18.95
N PRO A 586 -23.36 26.94 -19.07
CA PRO A 586 -24.26 26.65 -20.18
C PRO A 586 -23.59 26.93 -21.54
N ARG A 587 -23.88 26.12 -22.56
CA ARG A 587 -23.25 26.25 -23.89
C ARG A 587 -23.65 27.54 -24.61
N GLU A 588 -24.84 28.03 -24.29
CA GLU A 588 -25.45 29.26 -24.75
C GLU A 588 -25.04 30.51 -23.93
N CYS A 589 -24.29 30.34 -22.84
CA CYS A 589 -23.82 31.46 -22.03
C CYS A 589 -22.89 32.35 -22.88
N LYS A 590 -23.17 33.64 -22.98
CA LYS A 590 -22.28 34.59 -23.68
C LYS A 590 -21.00 34.83 -22.88
N GLU A 591 -19.92 35.25 -23.55
CA GLU A 591 -18.70 35.75 -22.88
C GLU A 591 -19.07 36.85 -21.89
N ARG A 592 -18.71 36.66 -20.62
CA ARG A 592 -18.96 37.65 -19.57
C ARG A 592 -18.21 37.34 -18.29
N SER A 593 -18.01 38.39 -17.50
CA SER A 593 -17.86 38.27 -16.05
C SER A 593 -19.25 38.24 -15.41
N SER A 594 -19.45 37.27 -14.54
CA SER A 594 -20.69 37.05 -13.80
C SER A 594 -20.37 36.84 -12.32
N GLN A 595 -21.39 36.89 -11.46
CA GLN A 595 -21.24 36.63 -10.04
C GLN A 595 -22.39 35.75 -9.56
N ILE A 596 -22.04 34.69 -8.83
CA ILE A 596 -22.97 33.81 -8.14
C ILE A 596 -22.77 33.99 -6.63
N GLN A 597 -23.73 33.55 -5.82
CA GLN A 597 -23.67 33.70 -4.36
C GLN A 597 -23.69 32.34 -3.68
N LEU A 598 -22.74 32.10 -2.78
CA LEU A 598 -22.77 30.99 -1.85
C LEU A 598 -23.30 31.49 -0.50
N LYS A 599 -24.42 30.94 -0.05
CA LYS A 599 -25.03 31.29 1.23
C LYS A 599 -24.81 30.17 2.23
N ILE A 600 -24.30 30.54 3.40
CA ILE A 600 -24.00 29.65 4.51
C ILE A 600 -24.86 30.09 5.69
N ARG A 601 -25.71 29.19 6.18
CA ARG A 601 -26.56 29.42 7.36
C ARG A 601 -26.16 28.46 8.46
N SER A 602 -26.23 28.94 9.69
CA SER A 602 -26.07 28.16 10.91
C SER A 602 -27.16 28.59 11.89
N VAL A 603 -27.57 27.73 12.83
CA VAL A 603 -28.56 28.13 13.85
C VAL A 603 -27.97 29.04 14.92
N ASN A 604 -26.65 29.04 15.10
CA ASN A 604 -25.95 29.79 16.14
C ASN A 604 -25.08 30.94 15.60
N GLN A 605 -25.12 31.24 14.30
CA GLN A 605 -24.40 32.35 13.68
C GLN A 605 -25.24 33.01 12.58
N PRO A 606 -25.04 34.31 12.30
CA PRO A 606 -25.69 34.99 11.18
C PRO A 606 -25.37 34.33 9.82
N GLU A 607 -26.27 34.50 8.85
CA GLU A 607 -26.04 34.06 7.47
C GLU A 607 -24.82 34.79 6.89
N ILE A 608 -23.97 34.04 6.20
CA ILE A 608 -22.81 34.56 5.47
C ILE A 608 -23.08 34.35 3.99
N THR A 609 -22.93 35.42 3.20
CA THR A 609 -23.02 35.37 1.74
C THR A 609 -21.63 35.64 1.16
N ILE A 610 -21.08 34.65 0.45
CA ILE A 610 -19.77 34.72 -0.21
C ILE A 610 -20.00 34.90 -1.72
N PRO A 611 -19.56 36.02 -2.32
CA PRO A 611 -19.61 36.19 -3.76
C PRO A 611 -18.52 35.36 -4.45
N ILE A 612 -18.91 34.62 -5.49
CA ILE A 612 -17.98 33.87 -6.35
C ILE A 612 -18.06 34.49 -7.76
N HIS A 613 -16.93 34.95 -8.25
CA HIS A 613 -16.81 35.49 -9.61
C HIS A 613 -16.67 34.36 -10.61
N VAL A 614 -17.41 34.44 -11.71
CA VAL A 614 -17.32 33.48 -12.82
C VAL A 614 -16.95 34.22 -14.09
N ARG A 615 -15.81 33.87 -14.67
CA ARG A 615 -15.35 34.36 -15.97
C ARG A 615 -15.63 33.30 -17.02
N VAL A 616 -16.41 33.66 -18.04
CA VAL A 616 -16.70 32.79 -19.18
C VAL A 616 -15.92 33.26 -20.40
N TYR A 617 -15.05 32.40 -20.94
CA TYR A 617 -14.29 32.66 -22.17
C TYR A 617 -15.14 32.46 -23.43
N ASP A 618 -14.81 33.18 -24.50
CA ASP A 618 -15.51 33.10 -25.80
C ASP A 618 -15.08 31.91 -26.67
N PHE A 619 -15.08 30.71 -26.09
CA PHE A 619 -14.96 29.45 -26.82
C PHE A 619 -15.78 28.36 -26.12
N GLU A 620 -15.92 27.19 -26.74
CA GLU A 620 -16.80 26.12 -26.26
C GLU A 620 -16.03 24.79 -26.19
N MET A 621 -16.20 24.05 -25.09
CA MET A 621 -15.72 22.69 -24.97
C MET A 621 -16.45 21.78 -25.97
N PRO A 622 -15.75 20.95 -26.77
CA PRO A 622 -16.38 19.97 -27.63
C PRO A 622 -17.40 19.10 -26.86
N GLN A 623 -18.52 18.77 -27.50
CA GLN A 623 -19.53 17.89 -26.92
C GLN A 623 -19.00 16.47 -26.76
N ARG A 624 -18.30 15.97 -27.79
CA ARG A 624 -17.59 14.70 -27.75
C ARG A 624 -16.23 14.88 -27.09
N SER A 625 -15.86 13.98 -26.17
CA SER A 625 -14.49 13.96 -25.65
C SER A 625 -13.53 13.41 -26.70
N HIS A 626 -12.37 14.06 -26.84
CA HIS A 626 -11.27 13.61 -27.69
C HIS A 626 -10.03 13.20 -26.88
N VAL A 627 -10.11 13.29 -25.55
CA VAL A 627 -9.07 12.78 -24.65
C VAL A 627 -9.42 11.33 -24.35
N GLU A 628 -8.55 10.42 -24.78
CA GLU A 628 -8.67 9.01 -24.45
C GLU A 628 -8.35 8.78 -22.97
N SER A 629 -9.20 7.99 -22.31
CA SER A 629 -8.99 7.56 -20.93
C SER A 629 -9.31 6.07 -20.78
N GLY A 630 -8.90 5.47 -19.67
CA GLY A 630 -9.19 4.06 -19.43
C GLY A 630 -9.10 3.76 -17.95
N PHE A 631 -10.24 3.44 -17.34
CA PHE A 631 -10.36 3.16 -15.92
C PHE A 631 -10.85 1.75 -15.68
N GLY A 632 -10.14 1.04 -14.80
CA GLY A 632 -10.55 -0.27 -14.31
C GLY A 632 -11.71 -0.13 -13.32
N ILE A 633 -12.78 -0.88 -13.56
CA ILE A 633 -13.94 -0.95 -12.68
C ILE A 633 -14.37 -2.42 -12.57
N SER A 634 -14.70 -2.86 -11.35
CA SER A 634 -15.01 -4.26 -11.07
C SER A 634 -16.50 -4.41 -10.76
N GLN A 635 -17.22 -5.09 -11.65
CA GLN A 635 -18.62 -5.46 -11.45
C GLN A 635 -18.82 -6.33 -10.20
N GLY A 636 -17.86 -7.21 -9.89
CA GLY A 636 -17.89 -8.03 -8.67
C GLY A 636 -17.77 -7.20 -7.40
N ASN A 637 -16.92 -6.16 -7.39
CA ASN A 637 -16.83 -5.25 -6.26
C ASN A 637 -18.10 -4.42 -6.07
N ILE A 638 -18.70 -3.94 -7.16
CA ILE A 638 -19.96 -3.19 -7.14
C ILE A 638 -21.08 -4.07 -6.56
N ARG A 639 -21.23 -5.30 -7.08
CA ARG A 639 -22.22 -6.27 -6.59
C ARG A 639 -22.08 -6.49 -5.08
N ARG A 640 -20.86 -6.76 -4.63
CA ARG A 640 -20.56 -7.01 -3.21
C ARG A 640 -20.83 -5.79 -2.34
N TYR A 641 -20.45 -4.59 -2.79
CA TYR A 641 -20.63 -3.36 -2.01
C TYR A 641 -22.11 -3.01 -1.82
N HIS A 642 -22.90 -3.11 -2.88
CA HIS A 642 -24.33 -2.79 -2.86
C HIS A 642 -25.23 -3.98 -2.46
N ASN A 643 -24.65 -5.14 -2.13
CA ASN A 643 -25.36 -6.39 -1.82
C ASN A 643 -26.36 -6.83 -2.91
N LEU A 644 -26.03 -6.64 -4.19
CA LEU A 644 -26.94 -6.95 -5.31
C LEU A 644 -27.14 -8.47 -5.45
N GLN A 645 -28.40 -8.91 -5.56
CA GLN A 645 -28.77 -10.32 -5.56
C GLN A 645 -29.23 -10.81 -6.93
N THR A 646 -29.75 -9.91 -7.76
CA THR A 646 -30.37 -10.25 -9.04
C THR A 646 -29.63 -9.67 -10.25
N PRO A 647 -29.68 -10.32 -11.42
CA PRO A 647 -29.11 -9.76 -12.66
C PRO A 647 -29.68 -8.39 -13.03
N GLU A 648 -30.95 -8.12 -12.72
CA GLU A 648 -31.62 -6.85 -13.01
C GLU A 648 -31.05 -5.71 -12.15
N GLU A 649 -30.83 -5.97 -10.86
CA GLU A 649 -30.16 -5.03 -9.95
C GLU A 649 -28.72 -4.75 -10.39
N GLU A 650 -27.97 -5.79 -10.74
CA GLU A 650 -26.59 -5.69 -11.23
C GLU A 650 -26.49 -4.80 -12.47
N ARG A 651 -27.39 -5.00 -13.45
CA ARG A 651 -27.43 -4.19 -14.68
C ARG A 651 -27.86 -2.75 -14.42
N LYS A 652 -28.85 -2.53 -13.55
CA LYS A 652 -29.32 -1.18 -13.20
C LYS A 652 -28.22 -0.36 -12.51
N VAL A 653 -27.56 -0.94 -11.51
CA VAL A 653 -26.49 -0.24 -10.79
C VAL A 653 -25.28 -0.02 -11.69
N TRP A 654 -24.92 -0.99 -12.53
CA TRP A 654 -23.86 -0.81 -13.52
C TRP A 654 -24.12 0.37 -14.46
N ASP A 655 -25.36 0.53 -14.95
CA ASP A 655 -25.74 1.65 -15.82
C ASP A 655 -25.58 3.01 -15.11
N LEU A 656 -25.83 3.10 -13.80
CA LEU A 656 -25.58 4.32 -13.02
C LEU A 656 -24.09 4.66 -12.95
N TYR A 657 -23.21 3.66 -12.80
CA TYR A 657 -21.75 3.88 -12.89
C TYR A 657 -21.34 4.32 -14.29
N MET A 658 -21.90 3.71 -15.35
CA MET A 658 -21.62 4.11 -16.74
C MET A 658 -22.13 5.52 -17.04
N GLN A 659 -23.28 5.91 -16.49
CA GLN A 659 -23.79 7.28 -16.56
C GLN A 659 -22.82 8.25 -15.88
N SER A 660 -22.37 7.96 -14.66
CA SER A 660 -21.39 8.79 -13.96
C SER A 660 -20.09 8.95 -14.75
N PHE A 661 -19.57 7.87 -15.33
CA PHE A 661 -18.39 7.91 -16.20
C PHE A 661 -18.58 8.86 -17.40
N ARG A 662 -19.73 8.77 -18.09
CA ARG A 662 -20.05 9.67 -19.22
C ARG A 662 -20.16 11.14 -18.78
N GLU A 663 -20.88 11.39 -17.69
CA GLU A 663 -21.06 12.75 -17.13
C GLU A 663 -19.72 13.42 -16.79
N HIS A 664 -18.73 12.62 -16.35
CA HIS A 664 -17.38 13.09 -16.02
C HIS A 664 -16.37 12.93 -17.19
N ARG A 665 -16.85 12.55 -18.38
CA ARG A 665 -16.03 12.32 -19.59
C ARG A 665 -14.89 11.31 -19.40
N ILE A 666 -15.12 10.29 -18.58
CA ILE A 666 -14.21 9.19 -18.29
C ILE A 666 -14.66 7.93 -19.06
N ALA A 667 -13.72 7.19 -19.61
CA ALA A 667 -13.98 5.92 -20.30
C ALA A 667 -13.57 4.71 -19.44
N PRO A 668 -14.44 3.68 -19.32
CA PRO A 668 -14.09 2.44 -18.67
C PRO A 668 -13.22 1.56 -19.59
N TYR A 669 -12.41 0.69 -19.00
CA TYR A 669 -11.76 -0.38 -19.75
C TYR A 669 -12.78 -1.29 -20.44
N HIS A 670 -13.89 -1.58 -19.76
CA HIS A 670 -14.94 -2.44 -20.27
C HIS A 670 -16.31 -1.92 -19.82
N PHE A 671 -17.25 -1.76 -20.76
CA PHE A 671 -18.60 -1.22 -20.50
C PHE A 671 -19.70 -2.31 -20.48
N ALA A 672 -19.41 -3.51 -20.98
CA ALA A 672 -20.41 -4.58 -21.18
C ALA A 672 -20.10 -5.89 -20.42
N PRO A 673 -19.75 -5.87 -19.11
CA PRO A 673 -19.28 -7.06 -18.39
C PRO A 673 -20.30 -8.21 -18.30
N TYR A 674 -21.58 -7.91 -18.55
CA TYR A 674 -22.67 -8.89 -18.55
C TYR A 674 -23.06 -9.39 -19.96
N ASP A 675 -22.50 -8.79 -21.01
CA ASP A 675 -22.78 -9.11 -22.41
C ASP A 675 -21.46 -9.17 -23.21
N PRO A 676 -20.54 -10.11 -22.88
CA PRO A 676 -19.26 -10.24 -23.57
C PRO A 676 -19.41 -10.72 -25.01
N ILE A 677 -18.35 -10.58 -25.81
CA ILE A 677 -18.26 -11.20 -27.14
C ILE A 677 -18.26 -12.72 -26.95
N GLY A 678 -19.22 -13.42 -27.55
CA GLY A 678 -19.28 -14.87 -27.52
C GLY A 678 -18.16 -15.49 -28.36
N VAL A 679 -17.53 -16.57 -27.87
CA VAL A 679 -16.49 -17.30 -28.62
C VAL A 679 -16.89 -18.76 -28.76
N LYS A 680 -16.86 -19.26 -29.99
CA LYS A 680 -17.10 -20.67 -30.32
C LYS A 680 -15.94 -21.22 -31.13
N TRP A 681 -15.36 -22.32 -30.70
CA TRP A 681 -14.26 -22.98 -31.43
C TRP A 681 -14.80 -24.02 -32.41
N VAL A 682 -14.30 -23.99 -33.65
CA VAL A 682 -14.68 -24.89 -34.75
C VAL A 682 -13.42 -25.57 -35.30
N GLY A 683 -13.51 -26.85 -35.66
CA GLY A 683 -12.43 -27.59 -36.33
C GLY A 683 -11.81 -28.75 -35.54
N LEU A 684 -12.26 -29.02 -34.32
CA LEU A 684 -11.85 -30.21 -33.57
C LEU A 684 -12.39 -31.50 -34.21
N SER A 685 -11.55 -32.52 -34.32
CA SER A 685 -11.96 -33.87 -34.73
C SER A 685 -12.60 -34.63 -33.56
N TRP A 686 -12.12 -34.37 -32.34
CA TRP A 686 -12.59 -35.02 -31.11
C TRP A 686 -12.84 -33.98 -30.01
N GLU A 687 -13.92 -34.18 -29.25
CA GLU A 687 -14.28 -33.36 -28.09
C GLU A 687 -14.18 -34.21 -26.82
N GLY A 688 -13.39 -33.76 -25.84
CA GLY A 688 -13.11 -34.50 -24.60
C GLY A 688 -11.91 -35.46 -24.71
N GLY A 689 -11.36 -35.85 -23.56
CA GLY A 689 -10.11 -36.61 -23.48
C GLY A 689 -8.85 -35.75 -23.72
N ARG A 690 -7.68 -36.38 -23.68
CA ARG A 690 -6.36 -35.77 -23.87
C ARG A 690 -5.50 -36.62 -24.77
N VAL A 691 -4.93 -36.06 -25.83
CA VAL A 691 -3.93 -36.75 -26.65
C VAL A 691 -2.61 -36.79 -25.89
N VAL A 692 -2.00 -37.97 -25.77
CA VAL A 692 -0.76 -38.21 -25.02
C VAL A 692 0.24 -39.02 -25.83
N GLU A 693 1.53 -38.81 -25.57
CA GLU A 693 2.64 -39.52 -26.25
C GLU A 693 3.09 -40.77 -25.49
N SER A 694 2.45 -41.09 -24.35
CA SER A 694 2.91 -42.14 -23.45
C SER A 694 2.33 -43.52 -23.80
N ASN A 695 3.16 -44.34 -24.45
CA ASN A 695 2.88 -45.73 -24.82
C ASN A 695 1.66 -45.90 -25.75
N PRO A 696 1.67 -45.25 -26.94
CA PRO A 696 0.62 -45.43 -27.95
C PRO A 696 0.63 -46.85 -28.52
N ALA A 697 -0.49 -47.28 -29.10
CA ALA A 697 -0.60 -48.60 -29.72
C ALA A 697 0.03 -48.63 -31.12
N SER A 698 0.02 -47.49 -31.81
CA SER A 698 0.65 -47.24 -33.10
C SER A 698 1.03 -45.76 -33.20
N GLY A 699 1.96 -45.41 -34.09
CA GLY A 699 2.40 -44.02 -34.22
C GLY A 699 3.11 -43.46 -32.97
N SER A 700 2.91 -42.16 -32.72
CA SER A 700 3.55 -41.41 -31.64
C SER A 700 2.58 -40.91 -30.57
N LYS A 701 1.27 -40.97 -30.81
CA LYS A 701 0.24 -40.42 -29.93
C LYS A 701 -0.95 -41.38 -29.80
N CYS A 702 -1.70 -41.23 -28.71
CA CYS A 702 -2.98 -41.90 -28.52
C CYS A 702 -3.91 -41.02 -27.66
N LEU A 703 -5.21 -41.29 -27.69
CA LEU A 703 -6.19 -40.57 -26.87
C LEU A 703 -6.31 -41.20 -25.49
N MET A 704 -6.09 -40.44 -24.44
CA MET A 704 -6.37 -40.82 -23.06
C MET A 704 -7.69 -40.19 -22.60
N VAL A 705 -8.64 -41.02 -22.15
CA VAL A 705 -9.84 -40.58 -21.45
C VAL A 705 -9.71 -41.02 -19.99
N GLU A 706 -9.61 -40.05 -19.09
CA GLU A 706 -9.47 -40.26 -17.66
C GLU A 706 -10.72 -39.74 -16.94
N ASP A 707 -11.39 -40.64 -16.22
CA ASP A 707 -12.49 -40.31 -15.34
C ASP A 707 -12.08 -40.53 -13.88
N ASN A 708 -11.93 -39.43 -13.15
CA ASN A 708 -11.71 -39.40 -11.71
C ASN A 708 -12.89 -38.75 -10.95
N ASN A 709 -14.01 -38.51 -11.63
CA ASN A 709 -15.15 -37.79 -11.10
C ASN A 709 -16.29 -38.75 -10.76
N THR A 710 -16.64 -38.86 -9.49
CA THR A 710 -17.72 -39.77 -9.02
C THR A 710 -19.13 -39.20 -9.19
N ARG A 711 -19.28 -38.09 -9.92
CA ARG A 711 -20.55 -37.37 -10.14
C ARG A 711 -20.83 -37.04 -11.60
N ALA A 712 -19.98 -37.50 -12.52
CA ALA A 712 -20.14 -37.25 -13.95
C ALA A 712 -19.42 -38.35 -14.74
N ALA A 713 -20.00 -38.78 -15.86
CA ALA A 713 -19.36 -39.74 -16.75
C ALA A 713 -18.49 -39.00 -17.79
N ILE A 714 -17.18 -39.26 -17.78
CA ILE A 714 -16.22 -38.61 -18.68
C ILE A 714 -16.03 -39.44 -19.97
N ASN A 715 -16.06 -38.74 -21.12
CA ASN A 715 -15.91 -39.35 -22.43
C ASN A 715 -15.08 -38.47 -23.39
N SER A 716 -14.76 -39.07 -24.54
CA SER A 716 -14.38 -38.35 -25.75
C SER A 716 -15.31 -38.74 -26.88
N SER A 717 -15.77 -37.75 -27.66
CA SER A 717 -16.70 -37.94 -28.75
C SER A 717 -16.13 -37.43 -30.07
N PHE A 718 -16.33 -38.17 -31.15
CA PHE A 718 -16.02 -37.69 -32.49
C PHE A 718 -17.00 -36.56 -32.84
N THR A 719 -16.51 -35.42 -33.32
CA THR A 719 -17.34 -34.21 -33.46
C THR A 719 -18.32 -34.28 -34.63
N ARG A 720 -18.07 -35.13 -35.63
CA ARG A 720 -18.90 -35.24 -36.84
C ARG A 720 -19.89 -36.41 -36.76
N LEU A 721 -21.06 -36.20 -37.35
CA LEU A 721 -22.06 -37.27 -37.54
C LEU A 721 -21.70 -38.09 -38.78
N VAL A 722 -21.63 -39.40 -38.60
CA VAL A 722 -21.37 -40.38 -39.67
C VAL A 722 -22.69 -40.85 -40.26
N PRO A 723 -22.95 -40.65 -41.56
CA PRO A 723 -24.17 -41.15 -42.19
C PRO A 723 -24.17 -42.67 -42.22
N ILE A 724 -25.35 -43.25 -42.00
CA ILE A 724 -25.59 -44.69 -42.06
C ILE A 724 -26.76 -44.99 -43.00
N GLU A 725 -26.77 -46.20 -43.56
CA GLU A 725 -27.86 -46.67 -44.41
C GLU A 725 -28.64 -47.77 -43.68
N LYS A 726 -29.98 -47.71 -43.77
CA LYS A 726 -30.84 -48.70 -43.14
C LYS A 726 -30.53 -50.10 -43.66
N GLY A 727 -30.35 -51.05 -42.74
CA GLY A 727 -30.04 -52.44 -43.03
C GLY A 727 -28.58 -52.71 -43.42
N LYS A 728 -27.72 -51.69 -43.51
CA LYS A 728 -26.28 -51.88 -43.75
C LYS A 728 -25.50 -51.98 -42.45
N MET A 729 -24.49 -52.84 -42.45
CA MET A 729 -23.56 -52.98 -41.33
C MET A 729 -22.57 -51.82 -41.30
N ILE A 730 -22.11 -51.47 -40.10
CA ILE A 730 -20.95 -50.63 -39.87
C ILE A 730 -19.87 -51.42 -39.14
N HIS A 731 -18.63 -51.10 -39.44
CA HIS A 731 -17.43 -51.67 -38.85
C HIS A 731 -16.76 -50.59 -38.00
N VAL A 732 -16.77 -50.76 -36.68
CA VAL A 732 -16.05 -49.90 -35.74
C VAL A 732 -14.80 -50.64 -35.28
N GLN A 733 -13.63 -50.11 -35.63
CA GLN A 733 -12.34 -50.67 -35.24
C GLN A 733 -11.62 -49.68 -34.33
N PHE A 734 -10.95 -50.20 -33.31
CA PHE A 734 -10.11 -49.39 -32.43
C PHE A 734 -9.17 -50.30 -31.64
N LYS A 735 -8.08 -49.73 -31.14
CA LYS A 735 -7.26 -50.31 -30.10
C LYS A 735 -7.57 -49.64 -28.77
N SER A 736 -7.57 -50.41 -27.69
CA SER A 736 -7.77 -49.89 -26.34
C SER A 736 -6.78 -50.48 -25.35
N ARG A 737 -6.44 -49.72 -24.31
CA ARG A 737 -5.69 -50.18 -23.13
C ARG A 737 -6.33 -49.56 -21.90
N THR A 738 -6.54 -50.34 -20.85
CA THR A 738 -7.06 -49.83 -19.56
C THR A 738 -5.95 -49.68 -18.54
N GLN A 739 -6.17 -48.85 -17.50
CA GLN A 739 -5.19 -48.69 -16.43
C GLN A 739 -5.04 -49.96 -15.58
N LYS A 740 -6.14 -50.69 -15.38
CA LYS A 740 -6.19 -51.92 -14.59
C LYS A 740 -6.76 -53.07 -15.42
N ALA A 741 -6.25 -54.27 -15.17
CA ALA A 741 -6.84 -55.48 -15.72
C ALA A 741 -8.23 -55.71 -15.12
N GLY A 742 -9.20 -56.09 -15.96
CA GLY A 742 -10.60 -56.25 -15.59
C GLY A 742 -11.41 -54.94 -15.54
N GLN A 743 -10.84 -53.79 -15.90
CA GLN A 743 -11.56 -52.51 -15.89
C GLN A 743 -12.61 -52.48 -17.01
N PRO A 744 -13.91 -52.30 -16.68
CA PRO A 744 -14.93 -52.11 -17.69
C PRO A 744 -14.87 -50.70 -18.27
N TYR A 745 -15.22 -50.56 -19.54
CA TYR A 745 -15.40 -49.27 -20.21
C TYR A 745 -16.47 -49.40 -21.28
N LEU A 746 -16.86 -48.29 -21.90
CA LEU A 746 -17.97 -48.27 -22.84
C LEU A 746 -17.59 -47.56 -24.14
N VAL A 747 -18.00 -48.15 -25.26
CA VAL A 747 -18.05 -47.48 -26.57
C VAL A 747 -19.50 -47.36 -26.97
N THR A 748 -19.95 -46.15 -27.26
CA THR A 748 -21.34 -45.86 -27.61
C THR A 748 -21.39 -45.31 -29.03
N LEU A 749 -22.40 -45.73 -29.78
CA LEU A 749 -22.84 -45.01 -30.97
C LEU A 749 -24.12 -44.24 -30.61
N ASN A 750 -24.01 -42.92 -30.45
CA ASN A 750 -25.19 -42.09 -30.30
C ASN A 750 -25.90 -42.00 -31.66
N THR A 751 -27.21 -42.24 -31.69
CA THR A 751 -27.97 -42.25 -32.95
C THR A 751 -28.73 -40.95 -33.17
N TYR A 752 -28.79 -40.49 -34.41
CA TYR A 752 -29.44 -39.25 -34.81
C TYR A 752 -30.38 -39.49 -36.00
N ASP A 753 -31.49 -38.77 -36.03
CA ASP A 753 -32.48 -38.85 -37.10
C ASP A 753 -32.02 -38.12 -38.39
N LYS A 754 -32.86 -38.14 -39.44
CA LYS A 754 -32.59 -37.44 -40.71
C LYS A 754 -32.43 -35.92 -40.57
N ASN A 755 -32.93 -35.33 -39.49
CA ASN A 755 -32.80 -33.90 -39.17
C ASN A 755 -31.58 -33.62 -38.27
N LYS A 756 -30.72 -34.62 -38.03
CA LYS A 756 -29.56 -34.57 -37.14
C LYS A 756 -29.94 -34.28 -35.67
N GLN A 757 -31.15 -34.63 -35.26
CA GLN A 757 -31.58 -34.58 -33.87
C GLN A 757 -31.23 -35.89 -33.16
N TRP A 758 -30.71 -35.80 -31.95
CA TRP A 758 -30.36 -36.98 -31.16
C TRP A 758 -31.63 -37.77 -30.78
N ILE A 759 -31.61 -39.07 -31.01
CA ILE A 759 -32.74 -39.97 -30.70
C ILE A 759 -32.53 -40.50 -29.28
N SER A 760 -33.15 -39.83 -28.31
CA SER A 760 -33.06 -40.20 -26.89
C SER A 760 -33.51 -41.65 -26.65
N GLY A 761 -32.78 -42.39 -25.82
CA GLY A 761 -33.07 -43.79 -25.47
C GLY A 761 -32.63 -44.84 -26.51
N HIS A 762 -32.09 -44.42 -27.66
CA HIS A 762 -31.68 -45.32 -28.75
C HIS A 762 -30.16 -45.37 -28.99
N ASN A 763 -29.37 -44.97 -28.01
CA ASN A 763 -27.92 -45.16 -28.05
C ASN A 763 -27.58 -46.65 -28.17
N ILE A 764 -26.57 -46.97 -28.99
CA ILE A 764 -26.08 -48.33 -29.11
C ILE A 764 -24.82 -48.45 -28.25
N ASP A 765 -25.01 -48.96 -27.04
CA ASP A 765 -23.96 -49.16 -26.06
C ASP A 765 -23.27 -50.52 -26.28
N LEU A 766 -21.93 -50.49 -26.35
CA LEU A 766 -21.07 -51.64 -26.62
C LEU A 766 -20.05 -51.79 -25.48
N PRO A 767 -20.44 -52.42 -24.35
CA PRO A 767 -19.56 -52.59 -23.19
C PRO A 767 -18.32 -53.40 -23.53
N GLN A 768 -17.18 -52.99 -22.98
CA GLN A 768 -15.90 -53.68 -23.13
C GLN A 768 -15.25 -53.89 -21.75
N THR A 769 -14.26 -54.77 -21.69
CA THR A 769 -13.45 -55.00 -20.48
C THR A 769 -12.00 -55.12 -20.88
N GLY A 770 -11.17 -54.21 -20.36
CA GLY A 770 -9.74 -54.19 -20.67
C GLY A 770 -8.93 -55.06 -19.73
N ASN A 771 -7.81 -55.59 -20.22
CA ASN A 771 -6.89 -56.45 -19.46
C ASN A 771 -5.59 -55.74 -19.01
N GLY A 772 -5.51 -54.41 -19.16
CA GLY A 772 -4.31 -53.62 -18.84
C GLY A 772 -3.26 -53.58 -19.95
N GLN A 773 -3.44 -54.30 -21.05
CA GLN A 773 -2.60 -54.29 -22.24
C GLN A 773 -3.37 -53.73 -23.45
N TRP A 774 -2.67 -53.40 -24.53
CA TRP A 774 -3.31 -52.98 -25.78
C TRP A 774 -4.08 -54.15 -26.42
N GLN A 775 -5.36 -53.94 -26.72
CA GLN A 775 -6.26 -54.91 -27.32
C GLN A 775 -6.87 -54.31 -28.59
N SER A 776 -6.98 -55.09 -29.66
CA SER A 776 -7.64 -54.68 -30.91
C SER A 776 -9.09 -55.14 -30.91
N HIS A 777 -10.00 -54.25 -31.29
CA HIS A 777 -11.44 -54.48 -31.33
C HIS A 777 -11.96 -54.27 -32.76
N ASN A 778 -12.89 -55.13 -33.19
CA ASN A 778 -13.59 -55.00 -34.47
C ASN A 778 -15.06 -55.33 -34.24
N LEU A 779 -15.86 -54.28 -34.05
CA LEU A 779 -17.28 -54.38 -33.75
C LEU A 779 -18.08 -54.22 -35.04
N ARG A 780 -19.08 -55.10 -35.22
CA ARG A 780 -19.93 -55.17 -36.40
C ARG A 780 -21.38 -54.96 -35.98
N ILE A 781 -21.97 -53.85 -36.41
CA ILE A 781 -23.30 -53.43 -35.93
C ILE A 781 -24.15 -53.03 -37.14
N VAL A 782 -25.42 -53.42 -37.18
CA VAL A 782 -26.41 -52.81 -38.08
C VAL A 782 -27.21 -51.81 -37.23
N PRO A 783 -26.92 -50.49 -37.30
CA PRO A 783 -27.48 -49.55 -36.33
C PRO A 783 -29.01 -49.47 -36.36
N SER A 784 -29.60 -49.66 -37.54
CA SER A 784 -31.05 -49.65 -37.73
C SER A 784 -31.81 -50.77 -37.02
N ASP A 785 -31.12 -51.84 -36.60
CA ASP A 785 -31.76 -52.93 -35.85
C ASP A 785 -32.11 -52.50 -34.42
N ARG A 786 -31.37 -51.52 -33.88
CA ARG A 786 -31.53 -51.00 -32.51
C ARG A 786 -32.11 -49.59 -32.49
N SER A 787 -31.95 -48.83 -33.58
CA SER A 787 -32.51 -47.49 -33.76
C SER A 787 -33.07 -47.35 -35.18
N PRO A 788 -34.32 -47.79 -35.43
CA PRO A 788 -34.88 -47.89 -36.78
C PRO A 788 -34.96 -46.58 -37.57
N ASP A 789 -35.01 -45.44 -36.87
CA ASP A 789 -35.10 -44.09 -37.43
C ASP A 789 -33.73 -43.39 -37.54
N ALA A 790 -32.65 -44.06 -37.14
CA ALA A 790 -31.30 -43.49 -37.23
C ALA A 790 -30.86 -43.33 -38.68
N ALA A 791 -30.48 -42.10 -39.03
CA ALA A 791 -29.84 -41.75 -40.30
C ALA A 791 -28.35 -41.43 -40.12
N PHE A 792 -27.92 -41.12 -38.89
CA PHE A 792 -26.52 -40.89 -38.55
C PHE A 792 -26.16 -41.51 -37.20
N VAL A 793 -24.86 -41.75 -37.01
CA VAL A 793 -24.27 -42.10 -35.71
C VAL A 793 -23.13 -41.17 -35.34
N ARG A 794 -22.87 -41.02 -34.05
CA ARG A 794 -21.68 -40.40 -33.49
C ARG A 794 -20.97 -41.38 -32.58
N LEU A 795 -19.67 -41.53 -32.74
CA LEU A 795 -18.85 -42.41 -31.91
C LEU A 795 -18.43 -41.68 -30.63
N THR A 796 -18.71 -42.29 -29.49
CA THR A 796 -18.35 -41.79 -28.15
C THR A 796 -17.65 -42.88 -27.36
N MET A 797 -16.51 -42.53 -26.76
CA MET A 797 -15.64 -43.42 -26.00
C MET A 797 -15.60 -42.97 -24.54
N TRP A 798 -16.10 -43.81 -23.65
CA TRP A 798 -16.20 -43.53 -22.23
C TRP A 798 -15.07 -44.22 -21.46
N ALA A 799 -14.55 -43.58 -20.42
CA ALA A 799 -13.49 -44.18 -19.61
C ALA A 799 -14.00 -45.29 -18.66
N ALA A 800 -15.29 -45.30 -18.38
CA ALA A 800 -16.00 -46.26 -17.53
C ALA A 800 -17.43 -46.50 -18.07
N PRO A 801 -18.17 -47.51 -17.58
CA PRO A 801 -19.58 -47.71 -17.93
C PRO A 801 -20.41 -46.46 -17.61
N TYR A 802 -21.35 -46.13 -18.50
CA TYR A 802 -22.23 -44.99 -18.31
C TYR A 802 -23.25 -45.24 -17.19
N SER A 803 -23.48 -44.19 -16.39
CA SER A 803 -24.54 -44.09 -15.38
C SER A 803 -24.94 -42.62 -15.25
N ASP A 804 -26.22 -42.34 -14.96
CA ASP A 804 -26.70 -40.97 -14.75
C ASP A 804 -26.05 -40.30 -13.52
N ALA A 805 -25.67 -41.10 -12.51
CA ALA A 805 -25.01 -40.63 -11.31
C ALA A 805 -23.48 -40.51 -11.44
N GLY A 806 -22.86 -41.15 -12.44
CA GLY A 806 -21.44 -41.01 -12.76
C GLY A 806 -20.50 -41.67 -11.73
N GLU A 807 -20.96 -42.71 -11.04
CA GLU A 807 -20.21 -43.33 -9.95
C GLU A 807 -18.99 -44.15 -10.40
N ALA A 808 -18.99 -44.62 -11.65
CA ALA A 808 -17.94 -45.46 -12.20
C ALA A 808 -16.79 -44.61 -12.73
N THR A 809 -15.56 -44.93 -12.30
CA THR A 809 -14.33 -44.19 -12.66
C THR A 809 -13.30 -45.13 -13.30
N GLY A 810 -12.36 -44.57 -14.06
CA GLY A 810 -11.34 -45.34 -14.75
C GLY A 810 -10.57 -44.51 -15.78
N THR A 811 -9.45 -45.06 -16.25
CA THR A 811 -8.67 -44.46 -17.34
C THR A 811 -8.52 -45.46 -18.48
N VAL A 812 -8.78 -45.01 -19.71
CA VAL A 812 -8.67 -45.81 -20.93
C VAL A 812 -7.91 -45.01 -21.98
N TRP A 813 -6.99 -45.68 -22.65
CA TRP A 813 -6.32 -45.17 -23.83
C TRP A 813 -6.92 -45.80 -25.07
N PHE A 814 -7.17 -45.00 -26.10
CA PHE A 814 -7.70 -45.39 -27.40
C PHE A 814 -6.75 -44.98 -28.50
N ASP A 815 -6.65 -45.81 -29.53
CA ASP A 815 -5.78 -45.59 -30.68
C ASP A 815 -6.32 -46.31 -31.92
N ASP A 816 -5.84 -45.97 -33.11
CA ASP A 816 -6.25 -46.53 -34.40
C ASP A 816 -7.77 -46.64 -34.57
N VAL A 817 -8.50 -45.58 -34.22
CA VAL A 817 -9.96 -45.55 -34.29
C VAL A 817 -10.42 -45.39 -35.74
N SER A 818 -11.32 -46.27 -36.18
CA SER A 818 -11.85 -46.32 -37.54
C SER A 818 -13.33 -46.67 -37.52
N LEU A 819 -14.09 -46.07 -38.43
CA LEU A 819 -15.50 -46.40 -38.66
C LEU A 819 -15.80 -46.39 -40.16
N LYS A 820 -16.23 -47.54 -40.68
CA LYS A 820 -16.61 -47.73 -42.08
C LYS A 820 -18.03 -48.30 -42.20
N VAL A 821 -18.72 -47.92 -43.27
CA VAL A 821 -20.05 -48.47 -43.60
C VAL A 821 -19.87 -49.56 -44.66
N GLU A 822 -20.51 -50.71 -44.49
CA GLU A 822 -20.42 -51.85 -45.39
C GLU A 822 -20.81 -51.46 -46.83
N GLY A 823 -19.97 -51.86 -47.80
CA GLY A 823 -20.11 -51.46 -49.19
C GLY A 823 -19.57 -50.07 -49.53
N SER A 824 -18.92 -49.38 -48.58
CA SER A 824 -18.15 -48.15 -48.81
C SER A 824 -16.72 -48.29 -48.25
N ASP A 825 -15.73 -47.88 -49.03
CA ASP A 825 -14.33 -47.82 -48.58
C ASP A 825 -14.02 -46.52 -47.81
N THR A 826 -15.00 -45.63 -47.63
CA THR A 826 -14.84 -44.36 -46.91
C THR A 826 -14.54 -44.60 -45.43
N GLU A 827 -13.37 -44.12 -44.99
CA GLU A 827 -13.05 -43.95 -43.58
C GLU A 827 -13.72 -42.67 -43.06
N TRP A 828 -14.58 -42.80 -42.06
CA TRP A 828 -15.34 -41.68 -41.53
C TRP A 828 -14.68 -41.01 -40.33
N ILE A 829 -13.83 -41.73 -39.59
CA ILE A 829 -13.10 -41.16 -38.46
C ILE A 829 -11.85 -40.47 -38.99
N THR A 830 -11.86 -39.14 -38.95
CA THR A 830 -10.66 -38.33 -39.21
C THR A 830 -9.82 -38.26 -37.94
N ASN A 831 -8.49 -38.30 -38.11
CA ASN A 831 -7.53 -38.26 -37.00
C ASN A 831 -7.77 -39.36 -35.93
N GLY A 832 -8.15 -40.56 -36.34
CA GLY A 832 -8.41 -41.68 -35.43
C GLY A 832 -7.17 -42.30 -34.77
N GLY A 833 -5.98 -42.03 -35.31
CA GLY A 833 -4.69 -42.31 -34.66
C GLY A 833 -4.15 -41.13 -33.83
N PHE A 834 -4.87 -40.00 -33.77
CA PHE A 834 -4.53 -38.85 -32.94
C PHE A 834 -3.14 -38.21 -33.21
N GLU A 835 -2.61 -38.41 -34.42
CA GLU A 835 -1.30 -37.91 -34.83
C GLU A 835 -1.34 -36.45 -35.31
N GLU A 836 -2.46 -36.04 -35.91
CA GLU A 836 -2.64 -34.73 -36.52
C GLU A 836 -3.11 -33.69 -35.48
N SER A 837 -2.64 -32.45 -35.64
CA SER A 837 -3.17 -31.32 -34.87
C SER A 837 -4.39 -30.73 -35.59
N ASP A 838 -5.51 -30.62 -34.89
CA ASP A 838 -6.72 -29.99 -35.42
C ASP A 838 -6.47 -28.50 -35.74
N SER A 839 -6.96 -28.04 -36.90
CA SER A 839 -6.96 -26.62 -37.25
C SER A 839 -8.17 -25.95 -36.60
N LEU A 840 -7.92 -25.21 -35.52
CA LEU A 840 -8.95 -24.50 -34.76
C LEU A 840 -9.23 -23.11 -35.35
N THR A 841 -10.50 -22.81 -35.58
CA THR A 841 -11.00 -21.46 -35.91
C THR A 841 -11.95 -20.97 -34.82
N ALA A 842 -11.78 -19.75 -34.34
CA ALA A 842 -12.74 -19.09 -33.45
C ALA A 842 -13.81 -18.36 -34.27
N GLU A 843 -15.08 -18.69 -34.05
CA GLU A 843 -16.24 -17.90 -34.46
C GLU A 843 -16.61 -16.95 -33.31
N LEU A 844 -16.70 -15.64 -33.60
CA LEU A 844 -17.06 -14.60 -32.63
C LEU A 844 -18.52 -14.15 -32.83
N ASP A 845 -19.28 -14.03 -31.74
CA ASP A 845 -20.65 -13.50 -31.72
C ASP A 845 -20.72 -12.18 -30.95
N PHE A 846 -21.06 -11.10 -31.66
CA PHE A 846 -21.13 -9.75 -31.12
C PHE A 846 -22.56 -9.31 -30.74
N ALA A 847 -23.60 -10.12 -30.97
CA ALA A 847 -24.99 -9.64 -30.96
C ALA A 847 -25.45 -8.99 -29.65
N ALA A 848 -25.05 -9.53 -28.49
CA ALA A 848 -25.37 -8.94 -27.19
C ALA A 848 -24.46 -7.73 -26.87
N TRP A 849 -23.19 -7.82 -27.27
CA TRP A 849 -22.19 -6.77 -27.06
C TRP A 849 -22.51 -5.51 -27.87
N ASP A 850 -22.90 -5.66 -29.14
CA ASP A 850 -23.23 -4.54 -30.05
C ASP A 850 -24.38 -3.68 -29.51
N LYS A 851 -25.38 -4.30 -28.85
CA LYS A 851 -26.46 -3.55 -28.18
C LYS A 851 -25.93 -2.65 -27.07
N GLN A 852 -24.95 -3.11 -26.30
CA GLN A 852 -24.30 -2.28 -25.28
C GLN A 852 -23.40 -1.23 -25.93
N ALA A 853 -22.72 -1.56 -27.03
CA ALA A 853 -21.91 -0.62 -27.79
C ALA A 853 -22.76 0.53 -28.35
N GLU A 854 -23.94 0.25 -28.92
CA GLU A 854 -24.88 1.28 -29.34
C GLU A 854 -25.32 2.17 -28.16
N ARG A 855 -25.64 1.56 -27.01
CA ARG A 855 -26.07 2.28 -25.81
C ARG A 855 -25.00 3.24 -25.28
N TYR A 856 -23.74 2.81 -25.24
CA TYR A 856 -22.69 3.56 -24.55
C TYR A 856 -21.72 4.31 -25.45
N LEU A 857 -21.60 3.94 -26.73
CA LEU A 857 -20.67 4.55 -27.69
C LEU A 857 -21.38 5.45 -28.70
N ASN A 858 -22.55 5.05 -29.22
CA ASN A 858 -23.28 5.79 -30.27
C ASN A 858 -24.09 6.96 -29.72
N ARG A 859 -23.44 7.83 -28.96
CA ARG A 859 -24.02 9.05 -28.37
C ARG A 859 -23.06 10.22 -28.53
N SER A 860 -23.58 11.44 -28.53
CA SER A 860 -22.74 12.65 -28.54
C SER A 860 -21.83 12.76 -27.31
N ASP A 861 -22.24 12.14 -26.20
CA ASP A 861 -21.53 12.01 -24.92
C ASP A 861 -21.02 10.57 -24.66
N GLY A 862 -20.90 9.76 -25.71
CA GLY A 862 -20.43 8.36 -25.60
C GLY A 862 -18.96 8.25 -25.20
N PHE A 863 -18.55 7.06 -24.76
CA PHE A 863 -17.16 6.81 -24.37
C PHE A 863 -16.20 7.01 -25.55
N ALA A 864 -15.08 7.69 -25.29
CA ALA A 864 -14.07 7.97 -26.31
C ALA A 864 -13.18 6.75 -26.63
N SER A 865 -13.07 5.81 -25.69
CA SER A 865 -12.17 4.66 -25.73
C SER A 865 -12.74 3.49 -24.92
N PHE A 866 -12.26 2.27 -25.19
CA PHE A 866 -12.50 1.05 -24.43
C PHE A 866 -11.43 0.01 -24.81
N MET A 867 -11.28 -1.05 -24.02
CA MET A 867 -10.46 -2.21 -24.40
C MET A 867 -11.37 -3.33 -24.92
N LEU A 868 -10.99 -3.91 -26.06
CA LEU A 868 -11.64 -5.11 -26.56
C LEU A 868 -11.36 -6.28 -25.61
N PRO A 869 -12.39 -6.99 -25.14
CA PRO A 869 -12.25 -8.14 -24.25
C PRO A 869 -11.88 -9.40 -25.08
N LEU A 870 -10.69 -9.40 -25.69
CA LEU A 870 -10.18 -10.50 -26.50
C LEU A 870 -9.06 -11.27 -25.78
#